data_AF-A0A6L3FBT8-F1
#
_entry.id   AF-A0A6L3FBT8-F1
#
_cell.length_a   1.000
_cell.length_b   1.000
_cell.length_c   1.000
_cell.angle_alpha   90.00
_cell.angle_beta   90.00
_cell.angle_gamma   90.00
#
_symmetry.space_group_name_H-M   'P 1'
#
loop_
_entity.id
_entity.type
_entity.pdbx_description
1 polymer ?
#
loop_
_entity_poly.entity_id
_entity_poly.type
_entity_poly.pdbx_seq_one_letter_code
_entity_poly.pdbx_strand_id
1 'polypeptide(L)'
;MNQAKILPGYWYDRLAVNAETAIFHQWEQLEASGSIENFRILTGETEGFREGWFFADSDAFKWLDAAARVYATHPSPRLAALMDDFITLIGRVQKTDGYIYTYNQIHFPDTRWANLQIEHELYCHGHLIEAGISHHQATGRNDLIEIAQRAADRIVADFKGKGPVYTPGHQEIEIALLRLYRLTEQADYLDTARQFIEQRGRQRGFGLSVFRQNSIVEKRKEVVKRQRQAHLAAHPDLTPFQVPAGNEAKKPWNITLRYTLNALTGKYLQQHAPVRAQTVPVGHSVRFAYLETAVSMLARESGDLSLLTPLERVWDHMVSRRMYVTGGIGSLPALEGFGNDYELDPEFAYAETCAALASMFWNWEMVQLTDRAQYSDLFEWQLYNAAGVGMGVEGTSYLYNNPLTCKGGVTRQAWYEVPCCPSNISRTWADLGKYLYTNDEKNVWVHQYVNSETVFEKCGNVNLKIETGFPWQGNVRIVVTPGETQAFSLHLRIPSWTKDTLLRINNEGHDFPTADPVDNEQTASGYDPRISRFFDIQRNWSSGDLVEIDFNMDIQLRRAHPKVKGHKGKVAVTAGPLVYCLESVDNYEVDIFNVQIDPTSLAEQFDSDLLGGTSVISAKSLDSTPLTFIPYYLWGNRGPSQMTVWVRA
;
A
#
# COMPACT_ATOMS: atom_id res chain seq x y z
N MET A 1 8.94 -1.17 -19.08
CA MET A 1 9.70 -0.53 -17.99
C MET A 1 10.67 -1.58 -17.48
N ASN A 2 11.96 -1.26 -17.42
CA ASN A 2 12.97 -2.18 -16.91
C ASN A 2 12.81 -2.25 -15.39
N GLN A 3 12.46 -3.42 -14.87
CA GLN A 3 12.45 -3.69 -13.44
C GLN A 3 13.89 -3.96 -13.00
N ALA A 4 14.39 -3.21 -12.02
CA ALA A 4 15.73 -3.45 -11.50
C ALA A 4 15.82 -4.83 -10.83
N LYS A 5 16.95 -5.50 -11.02
CA LYS A 5 17.24 -6.76 -10.35
C LYS A 5 17.67 -6.45 -8.91
N ILE A 6 16.93 -6.94 -7.94
CA ILE A 6 17.32 -6.87 -6.52
C ILE A 6 18.36 -7.96 -6.25
N LEU A 7 19.48 -7.57 -5.62
CA LEU A 7 20.62 -8.42 -5.28
C LEU A 7 20.54 -8.85 -3.80
N PRO A 8 21.28 -9.91 -3.38
CA PRO A 8 21.23 -10.44 -2.01
C PRO A 8 21.36 -9.38 -0.91
N GLY A 9 20.51 -9.46 0.12
CA GLY A 9 20.36 -8.47 1.19
C GLY A 9 18.93 -8.44 1.70
N TYR A 10 18.58 -7.46 2.55
CA TYR A 10 17.29 -7.42 3.25
C TYR A 10 16.08 -7.65 2.33
N TRP A 11 15.93 -6.87 1.25
CA TRP A 11 14.78 -7.03 0.35
C TRP A 11 14.82 -8.32 -0.47
N TYR A 12 16.00 -8.82 -0.81
CA TYR A 12 16.10 -10.11 -1.50
C TYR A 12 15.48 -11.22 -0.63
N ASP A 13 15.82 -11.25 0.66
CA ASP A 13 15.30 -12.26 1.58
C ASP A 13 13.79 -12.09 1.82
N ARG A 14 13.30 -10.84 1.93
CA ARG A 14 11.86 -10.57 2.04
C ARG A 14 11.08 -10.98 0.77
N LEU A 15 11.68 -10.81 -0.40
CA LEU A 15 11.07 -11.23 -1.67
C LEU A 15 11.08 -12.74 -1.84
N ALA A 16 12.12 -13.43 -1.35
CA ALA A 16 12.14 -14.89 -1.28
C ALA A 16 11.01 -15.41 -0.39
N VAL A 17 10.82 -14.86 0.83
CA VAL A 17 9.68 -15.22 1.70
C VAL A 17 8.34 -15.00 0.98
N ASN A 18 8.20 -13.90 0.26
CA ASN A 18 6.99 -13.61 -0.50
C ASN A 18 6.74 -14.66 -1.60
N ALA A 19 7.78 -15.01 -2.37
CA ALA A 19 7.71 -15.89 -3.53
C ALA A 19 7.59 -17.38 -3.16
N GLU A 20 8.22 -17.79 -2.06
CA GLU A 20 8.35 -19.20 -1.68
C GLU A 20 7.32 -19.62 -0.63
N THR A 21 6.80 -18.67 0.16
CA THR A 21 5.90 -18.96 1.29
C THR A 21 4.60 -18.19 1.21
N ALA A 22 4.65 -16.85 1.22
CA ALA A 22 3.45 -16.02 1.39
C ALA A 22 2.43 -16.23 0.26
N ILE A 23 2.88 -16.28 -1.00
CA ILE A 23 1.98 -16.43 -2.15
C ILE A 23 1.22 -17.77 -2.13
N PHE A 24 1.84 -18.85 -1.64
CA PHE A 24 1.20 -20.16 -1.54
C PHE A 24 0.27 -20.25 -0.33
N HIS A 25 0.68 -19.70 0.82
CA HIS A 25 -0.19 -19.58 1.99
C HIS A 25 -1.47 -18.80 1.64
N GLN A 26 -1.35 -17.69 0.91
CA GLN A 26 -2.50 -16.91 0.45
C GLN A 26 -3.44 -17.73 -0.44
N TRP A 27 -2.92 -18.52 -1.38
CA TRP A 27 -3.74 -19.41 -2.21
C TRP A 27 -4.49 -20.42 -1.33
N GLU A 28 -3.80 -21.06 -0.39
CA GLU A 28 -4.40 -22.01 0.55
C GLU A 28 -5.52 -21.36 1.39
N GLN A 29 -5.35 -20.11 1.82
CA GLN A 29 -6.40 -19.37 2.53
C GLN A 29 -7.58 -18.97 1.62
N LEU A 30 -7.33 -18.68 0.34
CA LEU A 30 -8.39 -18.37 -0.63
C LEU A 30 -9.24 -19.60 -0.98
N GLU A 31 -8.59 -20.77 -1.12
CA GLU A 31 -9.26 -22.05 -1.25
C GLU A 31 -10.07 -22.37 0.00
N ALA A 32 -9.43 -22.28 1.17
CA ALA A 32 -10.08 -22.52 2.45
C ALA A 32 -11.31 -21.63 2.62
N SER A 33 -11.17 -20.32 2.36
CA SER A 33 -12.27 -19.34 2.50
C SER A 33 -13.42 -19.45 1.51
N GLY A 34 -13.34 -20.36 0.54
CA GLY A 34 -14.34 -20.52 -0.51
C GLY A 34 -14.29 -19.40 -1.56
N SER A 35 -13.28 -18.53 -1.53
CA SER A 35 -13.12 -17.44 -2.50
C SER A 35 -12.93 -18.00 -3.92
N ILE A 36 -12.10 -19.03 -4.09
CA ILE A 36 -11.93 -19.73 -5.38
C ILE A 36 -13.15 -20.58 -5.72
N GLU A 37 -13.75 -21.20 -4.71
CA GLU A 37 -14.93 -22.06 -4.85
C GLU A 37 -16.14 -21.35 -5.46
N ASN A 38 -16.30 -20.06 -5.16
CA ASN A 38 -17.32 -19.20 -5.77
C ASN A 38 -17.30 -19.23 -7.31
N PHE A 39 -16.12 -19.42 -7.93
CA PHE A 39 -15.99 -19.55 -9.38
C PHE A 39 -16.35 -20.97 -9.85
N ARG A 40 -15.97 -22.01 -9.11
CA ARG A 40 -16.29 -23.43 -9.43
C ARG A 40 -17.79 -23.74 -9.39
N ILE A 41 -18.52 -23.10 -8.47
CA ILE A 41 -19.99 -23.19 -8.40
C ILE A 41 -20.63 -22.77 -9.74
N LEU A 42 -20.10 -21.73 -10.39
CA LEU A 42 -20.66 -21.22 -11.64
C LEU A 42 -20.34 -22.09 -12.86
N THR A 43 -19.32 -22.93 -12.80
CA THR A 43 -19.00 -23.89 -13.87
C THR A 43 -19.68 -25.25 -13.67
N GLY A 44 -20.34 -25.46 -12.52
CA GLY A 44 -20.95 -26.74 -12.14
C GLY A 44 -19.92 -27.80 -11.76
N GLU A 45 -18.65 -27.43 -11.54
CA GLU A 45 -17.60 -28.34 -11.04
C GLU A 45 -17.88 -28.79 -9.61
N THR A 46 -18.59 -27.97 -8.85
CA THR A 46 -18.94 -28.23 -7.46
C THR A 46 -20.37 -27.76 -7.16
N GLU A 47 -21.06 -28.52 -6.32
CA GLU A 47 -22.29 -28.06 -5.68
C GLU A 47 -21.93 -27.33 -4.39
N GLY A 48 -22.40 -26.09 -4.22
CA GLY A 48 -22.04 -25.30 -3.05
C GLY A 48 -22.86 -24.02 -2.91
N PHE A 49 -22.57 -23.27 -1.86
CA PHE A 49 -23.10 -21.93 -1.63
C PHE A 49 -21.96 -20.92 -1.66
N ARG A 50 -22.21 -19.75 -2.24
CA ARG A 50 -21.20 -18.70 -2.34
C ARG A 50 -20.79 -18.19 -0.95
N GLU A 51 -19.50 -18.13 -0.68
CA GLU A 51 -18.93 -17.69 0.60
C GLU A 51 -18.24 -16.32 0.52
N GLY A 52 -18.11 -15.67 1.68
CA GLY A 52 -17.46 -14.37 1.84
C GLY A 52 -18.33 -13.17 1.47
N TRP A 53 -17.74 -11.98 1.58
CA TRP A 53 -18.39 -10.73 1.21
C TRP A 53 -18.66 -10.69 -0.30
N PHE A 54 -19.57 -9.79 -0.71
CA PHE A 54 -19.89 -9.59 -2.12
C PHE A 54 -18.64 -9.21 -2.96
N PHE A 55 -17.58 -8.67 -2.35
CA PHE A 55 -16.31 -8.36 -3.03
C PHE A 55 -15.24 -9.47 -2.97
N ALA A 56 -15.56 -10.67 -2.50
CA ALA A 56 -14.57 -11.76 -2.33
C ALA A 56 -13.82 -12.12 -3.63
N ASP A 57 -14.44 -11.90 -4.79
CA ASP A 57 -13.79 -12.09 -6.10
C ASP A 57 -12.49 -11.28 -6.23
N SER A 58 -12.46 -10.08 -5.65
CA SER A 58 -11.28 -9.22 -5.68
C SER A 58 -10.09 -9.80 -4.91
N ASP A 59 -10.32 -10.64 -3.89
CA ASP A 59 -9.24 -11.25 -3.12
C ASP A 59 -8.52 -12.31 -3.99
N ALA A 60 -9.29 -13.07 -4.77
CA ALA A 60 -8.75 -14.00 -5.76
C ALA A 60 -8.02 -13.27 -6.90
N PHE A 61 -8.58 -12.17 -7.42
CA PHE A 61 -7.93 -11.40 -8.48
C PHE A 61 -6.65 -10.69 -8.01
N LYS A 62 -6.60 -10.17 -6.78
CA LYS A 62 -5.38 -9.62 -6.19
C LYS A 62 -4.30 -10.67 -6.01
N TRP A 63 -4.68 -11.89 -5.62
CA TRP A 63 -3.72 -13.00 -5.58
C TRP A 63 -3.18 -13.32 -6.96
N LEU A 64 -4.03 -13.34 -8.00
CA LEU A 64 -3.58 -13.59 -9.37
C LEU A 64 -2.65 -12.46 -9.88
N ASP A 65 -2.94 -11.21 -9.54
CA ASP A 65 -2.05 -10.06 -9.79
C ASP A 65 -0.70 -10.22 -9.06
N ALA A 66 -0.72 -10.60 -7.78
CA ALA A 66 0.48 -10.86 -6.99
C ALA A 66 1.29 -12.04 -7.55
N ALA A 67 0.64 -13.15 -7.89
CA ALA A 67 1.24 -14.35 -8.44
C ALA A 67 1.95 -14.05 -9.76
N ALA A 68 1.32 -13.29 -10.65
CA ALA A 68 1.94 -12.85 -11.91
C ALA A 68 3.22 -12.02 -11.67
N ARG A 69 3.19 -11.05 -10.75
CA ARG A 69 4.35 -10.21 -10.44
C ARG A 69 5.48 -10.98 -9.75
N VAL A 70 5.13 -11.89 -8.84
CA VAL A 70 6.09 -12.82 -8.22
C VAL A 70 6.74 -13.68 -9.31
N TYR A 71 5.94 -14.28 -10.19
CA TYR A 71 6.43 -15.14 -11.27
C TYR A 71 7.41 -14.42 -12.21
N ALA A 72 7.21 -13.12 -12.48
CA ALA A 72 8.10 -12.32 -13.32
C ALA A 72 9.56 -12.27 -12.80
N THR A 73 9.76 -12.38 -11.48
CA THR A 73 11.09 -12.32 -10.85
C THR A 73 11.54 -13.66 -10.27
N HIS A 74 10.59 -14.54 -9.92
CA HIS A 74 10.82 -15.85 -9.31
C HIS A 74 9.93 -16.90 -10.00
N PRO A 75 10.25 -17.33 -11.24
CA PRO A 75 9.45 -18.31 -11.96
C PRO A 75 9.35 -19.63 -11.18
N SER A 76 8.13 -20.16 -11.07
CA SER A 76 7.85 -21.41 -10.35
C SER A 76 6.83 -22.24 -11.12
N PRO A 77 7.12 -23.52 -11.46
CA PRO A 77 6.14 -24.41 -12.12
C PRO A 77 4.86 -24.60 -11.29
N ARG A 78 4.97 -24.65 -9.96
CA ARG A 78 3.81 -24.74 -9.05
C ARG A 78 2.95 -23.49 -9.16
N LEU A 79 3.57 -22.31 -9.16
CA LEU A 79 2.82 -21.04 -9.25
C LEU A 79 2.18 -20.87 -10.63
N ALA A 80 2.88 -21.24 -11.71
CA ALA A 80 2.34 -21.23 -13.06
C ALA A 80 1.11 -22.12 -13.19
N ALA A 81 1.15 -23.35 -12.66
CA ALA A 81 0.00 -24.25 -12.68
C ALA A 81 -1.22 -23.67 -11.95
N LEU A 82 -1.03 -23.10 -10.75
CA LEU A 82 -2.13 -22.47 -10.01
C LEU A 82 -2.74 -21.28 -10.78
N MET A 83 -1.90 -20.45 -11.41
CA MET A 83 -2.39 -19.36 -12.25
C MET A 83 -3.14 -19.90 -13.47
N ASP A 84 -2.60 -20.88 -14.19
CA ASP A 84 -3.19 -21.45 -15.40
C ASP A 84 -4.57 -22.07 -15.14
N ASP A 85 -4.67 -22.84 -14.06
CA ASP A 85 -5.94 -23.45 -13.63
C ASP A 85 -6.96 -22.36 -13.29
N PHE A 86 -6.54 -21.31 -12.56
CA PHE A 86 -7.46 -20.25 -12.18
C PHE A 86 -7.86 -19.36 -13.37
N ILE A 87 -6.93 -19.01 -14.28
CA ILE A 87 -7.24 -18.26 -15.51
C ILE A 87 -8.24 -19.03 -16.37
N THR A 88 -8.05 -20.35 -16.51
CA THR A 88 -8.98 -21.22 -17.23
C THR A 88 -10.37 -21.20 -16.61
N LEU A 89 -10.45 -21.27 -15.27
CA LEU A 89 -11.70 -21.19 -14.53
C LEU A 89 -12.40 -19.84 -14.73
N ILE A 90 -11.68 -18.71 -14.59
CA ILE A 90 -12.20 -17.36 -14.82
C ILE A 90 -12.76 -17.25 -16.25
N GLY A 91 -12.04 -17.77 -17.24
CA GLY A 91 -12.47 -17.76 -18.65
C GLY A 91 -13.79 -18.48 -18.90
N ARG A 92 -14.06 -19.57 -18.17
CA ARG A 92 -15.32 -20.32 -18.23
C ARG A 92 -16.47 -19.63 -17.48
N VAL A 93 -16.15 -18.90 -16.41
CA VAL A 93 -17.13 -18.17 -15.59
C VAL A 93 -17.58 -16.86 -16.26
N GLN A 94 -16.69 -16.18 -16.99
CA GLN A 94 -17.01 -14.92 -17.65
C GLN A 94 -18.17 -15.10 -18.65
N LYS A 95 -19.18 -14.25 -18.56
CA LYS A 95 -20.30 -14.27 -19.51
C LYS A 95 -19.81 -13.89 -20.91
N THR A 96 -20.52 -14.33 -21.94
CA THR A 96 -20.19 -14.04 -23.36
C THR A 96 -20.11 -12.55 -23.68
N ASP A 97 -20.79 -11.74 -22.89
CA ASP A 97 -20.85 -10.29 -23.05
C ASP A 97 -19.70 -9.58 -22.30
N GLY A 98 -18.83 -10.31 -21.58
CA GLY A 98 -17.67 -9.82 -20.85
C GLY A 98 -17.90 -9.65 -19.33
N TYR A 99 -19.15 -9.70 -18.86
CA TYR A 99 -19.45 -9.53 -17.43
C TYR A 99 -18.95 -10.70 -16.58
N ILE A 100 -18.34 -10.38 -15.43
CA ILE A 100 -17.91 -11.38 -14.44
C ILE A 100 -18.01 -10.82 -13.03
N TYR A 101 -18.86 -11.44 -12.21
CA TYR A 101 -19.03 -11.11 -10.80
C TYR A 101 -19.85 -12.19 -10.12
N THR A 102 -19.20 -13.04 -9.32
CA THR A 102 -19.80 -14.30 -8.83
C THR A 102 -21.03 -14.04 -7.96
N TYR A 103 -21.03 -12.96 -7.16
CA TYR A 103 -22.15 -12.61 -6.28
C TYR A 103 -23.46 -12.40 -7.06
N ASN A 104 -23.42 -11.64 -8.15
CA ASN A 104 -24.60 -11.47 -9.00
C ASN A 104 -24.86 -12.71 -9.85
N GLN A 105 -23.84 -13.33 -10.44
CA GLN A 105 -24.05 -14.51 -11.29
C GLN A 105 -24.71 -15.66 -10.53
N ILE A 106 -24.44 -15.82 -9.23
CA ILE A 106 -25.04 -16.86 -8.39
C ILE A 106 -26.38 -16.41 -7.81
N HIS A 107 -26.44 -15.25 -7.14
CA HIS A 107 -27.63 -14.88 -6.37
C HIS A 107 -28.66 -14.05 -7.15
N PHE A 108 -28.23 -13.34 -8.19
CA PHE A 108 -29.02 -12.35 -8.93
C PHE A 108 -28.68 -12.33 -10.44
N PRO A 109 -28.83 -13.47 -11.16
CA PRO A 109 -28.22 -13.69 -12.48
C PRO A 109 -28.64 -12.72 -13.58
N ASP A 110 -29.79 -12.06 -13.43
CA ASP A 110 -30.34 -11.07 -14.35
C ASP A 110 -30.04 -9.61 -13.95
N THR A 111 -29.17 -9.42 -12.95
CA THR A 111 -28.86 -8.12 -12.38
C THR A 111 -27.38 -7.79 -12.51
N ARG A 112 -27.07 -6.58 -12.97
CA ARG A 112 -25.73 -5.97 -12.89
C ARG A 112 -25.85 -4.48 -12.58
N TRP A 113 -24.82 -3.92 -11.95
CA TRP A 113 -24.72 -2.49 -11.61
C TRP A 113 -25.86 -1.98 -10.73
N ALA A 114 -26.50 -2.86 -9.95
CA ALA A 114 -27.65 -2.49 -9.13
C ALA A 114 -27.25 -1.62 -7.93
N ASN A 115 -25.99 -1.73 -7.49
CA ASN A 115 -25.49 -1.01 -6.34
C ASN A 115 -24.00 -0.66 -6.45
N LEU A 116 -23.71 0.41 -7.18
CA LEU A 116 -22.33 0.83 -7.45
C LEU A 116 -21.63 1.45 -6.24
N GLN A 117 -22.36 1.97 -5.25
CA GLN A 117 -21.73 2.64 -4.09
C GLN A 117 -21.32 1.65 -2.99
N ILE A 118 -21.95 0.47 -2.90
CA ILE A 118 -21.75 -0.45 -1.78
C ILE A 118 -21.29 -1.83 -2.24
N GLU A 119 -21.80 -2.40 -3.33
CA GLU A 119 -21.54 -3.81 -3.68
C GLU A 119 -20.25 -4.06 -4.48
N HIS A 120 -19.40 -3.05 -4.73
CA HIS A 120 -18.02 -3.24 -5.24
C HIS A 120 -17.90 -4.01 -6.58
N GLU A 121 -18.93 -4.01 -7.42
CA GLU A 121 -18.89 -4.68 -8.73
C GLU A 121 -17.71 -4.15 -9.59
N LEU A 122 -17.62 -2.82 -9.76
CA LEU A 122 -16.54 -2.19 -10.52
C LEU A 122 -15.17 -2.34 -9.86
N TYR A 123 -15.12 -2.45 -8.53
CA TYR A 123 -13.88 -2.70 -7.79
C TYR A 123 -13.30 -4.09 -8.10
N CYS A 124 -14.15 -5.13 -8.11
CA CYS A 124 -13.71 -6.48 -8.47
C CYS A 124 -13.24 -6.55 -9.93
N HIS A 125 -13.94 -5.87 -10.86
CA HIS A 125 -13.50 -5.79 -12.25
C HIS A 125 -12.16 -5.06 -12.40
N GLY A 126 -11.93 -4.00 -11.63
CA GLY A 126 -10.65 -3.30 -11.62
C GLY A 126 -9.49 -4.22 -11.23
N HIS A 127 -9.64 -5.00 -10.15
CA HIS A 127 -8.63 -5.99 -9.74
C HIS A 127 -8.40 -7.10 -10.78
N LEU A 128 -9.46 -7.56 -11.47
CA LEU A 128 -9.30 -8.50 -12.60
C LEU A 128 -8.48 -7.88 -13.75
N ILE A 129 -8.75 -6.61 -14.08
CA ILE A 129 -8.03 -5.89 -15.14
C ILE A 129 -6.56 -5.72 -14.75
N GLU A 130 -6.28 -5.33 -13.51
CA GLU A 130 -4.90 -5.24 -13.01
C GLU A 130 -4.17 -6.59 -13.09
N ALA A 131 -4.83 -7.69 -12.71
CA ALA A 131 -4.27 -9.04 -12.80
C ALA A 131 -3.95 -9.43 -14.25
N GLY A 132 -4.84 -9.15 -15.19
CA GLY A 132 -4.62 -9.40 -16.62
C GLY A 132 -3.42 -8.64 -17.18
N ILE A 133 -3.27 -7.37 -16.83
CA ILE A 133 -2.13 -6.55 -17.24
C ILE A 133 -0.83 -7.14 -16.70
N SER A 134 -0.79 -7.47 -15.40
CA SER A 134 0.40 -7.99 -14.76
C SER A 134 0.79 -9.38 -15.29
N HIS A 135 -0.19 -10.26 -15.53
CA HIS A 135 0.07 -11.57 -16.13
C HIS A 135 0.65 -11.45 -17.55
N HIS A 136 0.08 -10.56 -18.36
CA HIS A 136 0.60 -10.30 -19.71
C HIS A 136 2.03 -9.76 -19.66
N GLN A 137 2.32 -8.80 -18.77
CA GLN A 137 3.66 -8.25 -18.61
C GLN A 137 4.68 -9.29 -18.09
N ALA A 138 4.24 -10.21 -17.23
CA ALA A 138 5.10 -11.23 -16.64
C ALA A 138 5.41 -12.40 -17.59
N THR A 139 4.47 -12.77 -18.46
CA THR A 139 4.54 -14.03 -19.24
C THR A 139 4.52 -13.83 -20.75
N GLY A 140 4.10 -12.66 -21.23
CA GLY A 140 3.82 -12.41 -22.65
C GLY A 140 2.55 -13.11 -23.18
N ARG A 141 1.79 -13.82 -22.33
CA ARG A 141 0.56 -14.53 -22.72
C ARG A 141 -0.64 -13.59 -22.75
N ASN A 142 -1.63 -13.94 -23.57
CA ASN A 142 -2.82 -13.12 -23.80
C ASN A 142 -4.10 -13.63 -23.15
N ASP A 143 -4.13 -14.88 -22.72
CA ASP A 143 -5.30 -15.54 -22.12
C ASP A 143 -6.02 -14.74 -21.02
N LEU A 144 -5.31 -14.23 -20.01
CA LEU A 144 -5.92 -13.45 -18.95
C LEU A 144 -6.20 -11.99 -19.37
N ILE A 145 -5.32 -11.36 -20.15
CA ILE A 145 -5.54 -9.98 -20.59
C ILE A 145 -6.72 -9.87 -21.56
N GLU A 146 -6.99 -10.89 -22.39
CA GLU A 146 -8.18 -10.95 -23.24
C GLU A 146 -9.46 -11.05 -22.41
N ILE A 147 -9.46 -11.84 -21.32
CA ILE A 147 -10.58 -11.88 -20.36
C ILE A 147 -10.78 -10.50 -19.73
N ALA A 148 -9.70 -9.87 -19.24
CA ALA A 148 -9.73 -8.55 -18.65
C ALA A 148 -10.22 -7.46 -19.61
N GLN A 149 -9.80 -7.49 -20.88
CA GLN A 149 -10.26 -6.56 -21.91
C GLN A 149 -11.75 -6.72 -22.17
N ARG A 150 -12.28 -7.94 -22.29
CA ARG A 150 -13.73 -8.14 -22.44
C ARG A 150 -14.52 -7.58 -21.24
N ALA A 151 -13.97 -7.71 -20.03
CA ALA A 151 -14.56 -7.11 -18.84
C ALA A 151 -14.51 -5.57 -18.88
N ALA A 152 -13.40 -4.98 -19.32
CA ALA A 152 -13.26 -3.55 -19.52
C ALA A 152 -14.21 -3.02 -20.62
N ASP A 153 -14.31 -3.72 -21.75
CA ASP A 153 -15.20 -3.37 -22.86
C ASP A 153 -16.67 -3.39 -22.44
N ARG A 154 -17.06 -4.37 -21.59
CA ARG A 154 -18.39 -4.39 -20.96
C ARG A 154 -18.63 -3.14 -20.12
N ILE A 155 -17.65 -2.72 -19.33
CA ILE A 155 -17.74 -1.49 -18.53
C ILE A 155 -17.87 -0.26 -19.45
N VAL A 156 -17.02 -0.12 -20.46
CA VAL A 156 -17.12 0.99 -21.43
C VAL A 156 -18.53 1.02 -22.05
N ALA A 157 -19.02 -0.12 -22.53
CA ALA A 157 -20.34 -0.21 -23.17
C ALA A 157 -21.48 0.24 -22.25
N ASP A 158 -21.43 -0.09 -20.96
CA ASP A 158 -22.50 0.21 -20.00
C ASP A 158 -22.38 1.62 -19.40
N PHE A 159 -21.17 2.18 -19.31
CA PHE A 159 -20.88 3.40 -18.57
C PHE A 159 -20.51 4.61 -19.42
N LYS A 160 -20.11 4.46 -20.68
CA LYS A 160 -19.76 5.60 -21.54
C LYS A 160 -20.92 6.60 -21.64
N GLY A 161 -20.62 7.87 -21.36
CA GLY A 161 -21.58 8.98 -21.37
C GLY A 161 -22.53 9.02 -20.15
N LYS A 162 -22.31 8.18 -19.12
CA LYS A 162 -23.13 8.19 -17.91
C LYS A 162 -22.73 9.32 -16.96
N GLY A 163 -23.75 9.82 -16.24
CA GLY A 163 -23.58 10.88 -15.25
C GLY A 163 -23.11 10.41 -13.87
N PRO A 164 -23.09 11.31 -12.88
CA PRO A 164 -22.41 11.10 -11.59
C PRO A 164 -23.00 10.02 -10.68
N VAL A 165 -24.25 9.62 -10.90
CA VAL A 165 -24.90 8.53 -10.15
C VAL A 165 -24.23 7.18 -10.40
N TYR A 166 -23.49 7.04 -11.50
CA TYR A 166 -22.88 5.78 -11.95
C TYR A 166 -21.41 5.63 -11.57
N THR A 167 -20.90 6.48 -10.67
CA THR A 167 -19.53 6.36 -10.16
C THR A 167 -19.44 5.24 -9.11
N PRO A 168 -18.31 4.54 -8.97
CA PRO A 168 -18.15 3.49 -7.96
C PRO A 168 -17.99 4.10 -6.56
N GLY A 169 -18.46 3.39 -5.54
CA GLY A 169 -18.26 3.77 -4.14
C GLY A 169 -16.89 3.39 -3.58
N HIS A 170 -16.22 2.42 -4.18
CA HIS A 170 -14.80 2.15 -3.93
C HIS A 170 -14.03 2.29 -5.24
N GLN A 171 -13.09 3.23 -5.23
CA GLN A 171 -12.15 3.52 -6.31
C GLN A 171 -11.24 2.33 -6.53
N GLU A 172 -10.87 2.08 -7.77
CA GLU A 172 -9.94 1.02 -8.21
C GLU A 172 -10.01 0.96 -9.74
N ILE A 173 -11.24 0.90 -10.28
CA ILE A 173 -11.48 0.76 -11.72
C ILE A 173 -10.84 1.90 -12.52
N GLU A 174 -10.73 3.10 -11.93
CA GLU A 174 -10.08 4.24 -12.55
C GLU A 174 -8.58 3.97 -12.78
N ILE A 175 -7.88 3.39 -11.80
CA ILE A 175 -6.46 2.97 -11.91
C ILE A 175 -6.34 1.89 -12.99
N ALA A 176 -7.18 0.85 -12.89
CA ALA A 176 -7.12 -0.30 -13.77
C ALA A 176 -7.33 0.07 -15.25
N LEU A 177 -8.31 0.94 -15.55
CA LEU A 177 -8.56 1.42 -16.91
C LEU A 177 -7.43 2.31 -17.44
N LEU A 178 -6.81 3.15 -16.60
CA LEU A 178 -5.64 3.95 -16.99
C LEU A 178 -4.42 3.06 -17.27
N ARG A 179 -4.19 2.01 -16.47
CA ARG A 179 -3.14 1.02 -16.75
C ARG A 179 -3.43 0.24 -18.04
N LEU A 180 -4.70 -0.11 -18.28
CA LEU A 180 -5.09 -0.81 -19.51
C LEU A 180 -4.93 0.08 -20.74
N TYR A 181 -5.24 1.37 -20.63
CA TYR A 181 -4.94 2.37 -21.65
C TYR A 181 -3.44 2.44 -21.97
N ARG A 182 -2.56 2.49 -20.96
CA ARG A 182 -1.10 2.48 -21.18
C ARG A 182 -0.62 1.25 -21.96
N LEU A 183 -1.30 0.10 -21.82
CA LEU A 183 -0.95 -1.14 -22.52
C LEU A 183 -1.53 -1.20 -23.93
N THR A 184 -2.71 -0.63 -24.17
CA THR A 184 -3.53 -0.89 -25.37
C THR A 184 -3.70 0.34 -26.27
N GLU A 185 -3.42 1.54 -25.76
CA GLU A 185 -3.65 2.83 -26.39
C GLU A 185 -5.13 3.07 -26.79
N GLN A 186 -6.07 2.30 -26.25
CA GLN A 186 -7.50 2.45 -26.54
C GLN A 186 -8.10 3.63 -25.76
N ALA A 187 -8.42 4.71 -26.47
CA ALA A 187 -8.91 5.96 -25.90
C ALA A 187 -10.18 5.81 -25.02
N ASP A 188 -11.04 4.83 -25.34
CA ASP A 188 -12.28 4.60 -24.59
C ASP A 188 -12.02 4.21 -23.11
N TYR A 189 -10.89 3.55 -22.82
CA TYR A 189 -10.50 3.25 -21.43
C TYR A 189 -10.07 4.51 -20.67
N LEU A 190 -9.25 5.36 -21.30
CA LEU A 190 -8.85 6.66 -20.74
C LEU A 190 -10.06 7.57 -20.51
N ASP A 191 -10.96 7.66 -21.48
CA ASP A 191 -12.15 8.50 -21.40
C ASP A 191 -13.13 8.02 -20.33
N THR A 192 -13.29 6.70 -20.18
CA THR A 192 -14.15 6.12 -19.13
C THR A 192 -13.55 6.32 -17.74
N ALA A 193 -12.23 6.16 -17.58
CA ALA A 193 -11.53 6.47 -16.33
C ALA A 193 -11.67 7.96 -15.96
N ARG A 194 -11.42 8.85 -16.93
CA ARG A 194 -11.62 10.30 -16.78
C ARG A 194 -13.04 10.62 -16.36
N GLN A 195 -14.04 9.98 -16.96
CA GLN A 195 -15.45 10.17 -16.60
C GLN A 195 -15.71 9.77 -15.15
N PHE A 196 -15.25 8.61 -14.69
CA PHE A 196 -15.44 8.19 -13.30
C PHE A 196 -14.80 9.16 -12.30
N ILE A 197 -13.61 9.65 -12.60
CA ILE A 197 -12.89 10.65 -11.78
C ILE A 197 -13.65 11.98 -11.76
N GLU A 198 -13.94 12.56 -12.92
CA GLU A 198 -14.50 13.92 -13.03
C GLU A 198 -15.96 14.00 -12.60
N GLN A 199 -16.73 12.91 -12.74
CA GLN A 199 -18.12 12.87 -12.29
C GLN A 199 -18.25 12.66 -10.77
N ARG A 200 -17.20 12.18 -10.10
CA ARG A 200 -17.21 11.98 -8.65
C ARG A 200 -17.49 13.29 -7.94
N GLY A 201 -18.37 13.25 -6.94
CA GLY A 201 -18.76 14.41 -6.13
C GLY A 201 -19.71 15.40 -6.81
N ARG A 202 -20.25 15.06 -7.99
CA ARG A 202 -21.25 15.89 -8.70
C ARG A 202 -22.69 15.42 -8.53
N GLN A 203 -22.93 14.34 -7.78
CA GLN A 203 -24.27 13.80 -7.57
C GLN A 203 -25.09 14.69 -6.62
N ARG A 204 -26.22 15.21 -7.10
CA ARG A 204 -27.21 15.90 -6.26
C ARG A 204 -27.98 14.90 -5.40
N GLY A 205 -28.22 15.26 -4.13
CA GLY A 205 -28.98 14.40 -3.21
C GLY A 205 -28.25 13.12 -2.82
N PHE A 206 -26.91 13.14 -2.76
CA PHE A 206 -26.07 11.97 -2.51
C PHE A 206 -26.48 11.18 -1.26
N GLY A 207 -26.73 11.85 -0.12
CA GLY A 207 -27.14 11.17 1.12
C GLY A 207 -28.43 10.35 0.98
N LEU A 208 -29.43 10.86 0.23
CA LEU A 208 -30.66 10.11 -0.05
C LEU A 208 -30.38 8.91 -0.97
N SER A 209 -29.47 9.05 -1.92
CA SER A 209 -29.02 7.95 -2.78
C SER A 209 -28.36 6.84 -1.98
N VAL A 210 -27.44 7.17 -1.06
CA VAL A 210 -26.79 6.17 -0.20
C VAL A 210 -27.81 5.49 0.71
N PHE A 211 -28.78 6.21 1.25
CA PHE A 211 -29.86 5.59 2.04
C PHE A 211 -30.67 4.58 1.22
N ARG A 212 -31.02 4.92 -0.04
CA ARG A 212 -31.71 4.00 -0.97
C ARG A 212 -30.83 2.79 -1.31
N GLN A 213 -29.53 3.00 -1.55
CA GLN A 213 -28.59 1.92 -1.84
C GLN A 213 -28.41 0.97 -0.64
N ASN A 214 -28.33 1.48 0.59
CA ASN A 214 -28.34 0.65 1.79
C ASN A 214 -29.63 -0.19 1.88
N SER A 215 -30.79 0.42 1.59
CA SER A 215 -32.07 -0.31 1.57
C SER A 215 -32.11 -1.42 0.52
N ILE A 216 -31.45 -1.24 -0.62
CA ILE A 216 -31.30 -2.27 -1.66
C ILE A 216 -30.40 -3.41 -1.16
N VAL A 217 -29.25 -3.08 -0.56
CA VAL A 217 -28.32 -4.06 0.02
C VAL A 217 -28.99 -4.90 1.09
N GLU A 218 -29.72 -4.30 2.03
CA GLU A 218 -30.39 -5.04 3.10
C GLU A 218 -31.45 -6.02 2.54
N LYS A 219 -32.21 -5.61 1.52
CA LYS A 219 -33.14 -6.52 0.83
C LYS A 219 -32.42 -7.69 0.16
N ARG A 220 -31.30 -7.41 -0.50
CA ARG A 220 -30.49 -8.44 -1.19
C ARG A 220 -29.83 -9.39 -0.20
N LYS A 221 -29.28 -8.88 0.91
CA LYS A 221 -28.76 -9.69 2.02
C LYS A 221 -29.83 -10.63 2.59
N GLU A 222 -31.06 -10.16 2.78
CA GLU A 222 -32.15 -11.03 3.24
C GLU A 222 -32.50 -12.14 2.24
N VAL A 223 -32.42 -11.88 0.94
CA VAL A 223 -32.56 -12.92 -0.10
C VAL A 223 -31.45 -13.95 0.02
N VAL A 224 -30.19 -13.51 0.06
CA VAL A 224 -29.00 -14.39 0.17
C VAL A 224 -29.06 -15.20 1.46
N LYS A 225 -29.47 -14.59 2.58
CA LYS A 225 -29.65 -15.28 3.87
C LYS A 225 -30.67 -16.40 3.80
N ARG A 226 -31.82 -16.16 3.14
CA ARG A 226 -32.84 -17.21 2.94
C ARG A 226 -32.33 -18.33 2.03
N GLN A 227 -31.61 -17.99 0.96
CA GLN A 227 -30.98 -18.99 0.09
C GLN A 227 -29.96 -19.83 0.87
N ARG A 228 -29.14 -19.20 1.73
CA ARG A 228 -28.17 -19.90 2.60
C ARG A 228 -28.86 -20.84 3.58
N GLN A 229 -29.95 -20.39 4.22
CA GLN A 229 -30.74 -21.23 5.12
C GLN A 229 -31.35 -22.43 4.40
N ALA A 230 -31.90 -22.23 3.21
CA ALA A 230 -32.42 -23.32 2.39
C ALA A 230 -31.33 -24.30 1.96
N HIS A 231 -30.15 -23.79 1.58
CA HIS A 231 -29.00 -24.61 1.22
C HIS A 231 -28.50 -25.46 2.39
N LEU A 232 -28.31 -24.86 3.58
CA LEU A 232 -27.91 -25.57 4.80
C LEU A 232 -28.95 -26.62 5.24
N ALA A 233 -30.24 -26.32 5.08
CA ALA A 233 -31.30 -27.28 5.38
C ALA A 233 -31.29 -28.49 4.42
N ALA A 234 -30.89 -28.29 3.17
CA ALA A 234 -30.74 -29.36 2.18
C ALA A 234 -29.44 -30.15 2.34
N HIS A 235 -28.44 -29.61 3.05
CA HIS A 235 -27.11 -30.18 3.22
C HIS A 235 -26.68 -30.15 4.70
N PRO A 236 -27.28 -30.98 5.57
CA PRO A 236 -27.06 -30.92 7.03
C PRO A 236 -25.63 -31.28 7.44
N ASP A 237 -24.89 -31.98 6.59
CA ASP A 237 -23.50 -32.39 6.85
C ASP A 237 -22.47 -31.33 6.42
N LEU A 238 -22.89 -30.22 5.78
CA LEU A 238 -21.98 -29.13 5.43
C LEU A 238 -21.54 -28.37 6.68
N THR A 239 -20.24 -28.38 6.94
CA THR A 239 -19.63 -27.51 7.94
C THR A 239 -19.29 -26.17 7.27
N PRO A 240 -19.88 -25.04 7.71
CA PRO A 240 -19.56 -23.73 7.16
C PRO A 240 -18.09 -23.40 7.36
N PHE A 241 -17.48 -22.75 6.37
CA PHE A 241 -16.12 -22.27 6.53
C PHE A 241 -16.00 -21.28 7.70
N GLN A 242 -14.93 -21.41 8.49
CA GLN A 242 -14.62 -20.51 9.58
C GLN A 242 -13.34 -19.74 9.28
N VAL A 243 -13.48 -18.43 9.08
CA VAL A 243 -12.33 -17.52 9.05
C VAL A 243 -11.95 -17.19 10.50
N PRO A 244 -10.65 -17.04 10.84
CA PRO A 244 -10.26 -16.53 12.15
C PRO A 244 -10.94 -15.20 12.48
N ALA A 245 -11.30 -15.00 13.75
CA ALA A 245 -11.81 -13.71 14.20
C ALA A 245 -10.74 -12.63 13.99
N GLY A 246 -11.13 -11.50 13.40
CA GLY A 246 -10.24 -10.36 13.23
C GLY A 246 -9.84 -9.74 14.57
N ASN A 247 -8.76 -8.97 14.58
CA ASN A 247 -8.36 -8.20 15.75
C ASN A 247 -9.40 -7.12 16.08
N GLU A 248 -9.76 -6.98 17.35
CA GLU A 248 -10.63 -5.89 17.78
C GLU A 248 -9.82 -4.60 17.94
N ALA A 249 -10.08 -3.62 17.08
CA ALA A 249 -9.57 -2.28 17.26
C ALA A 249 -10.37 -1.53 18.33
N LYS A 250 -9.67 -0.79 19.19
CA LYS A 250 -10.31 0.10 20.16
C LYS A 250 -11.00 1.26 19.45
N LYS A 251 -12.24 1.56 19.82
CA LYS A 251 -13.09 2.53 19.12
C LYS A 251 -13.42 3.73 20.01
N PRO A 252 -13.45 4.96 19.46
CA PRO A 252 -13.99 6.10 20.18
C PRO A 252 -15.52 5.95 20.35
N TRP A 253 -16.08 6.47 21.45
CA TRP A 253 -17.48 6.28 21.84
C TRP A 253 -18.50 6.78 20.79
N ASN A 254 -18.14 7.79 19.99
CA ASN A 254 -19.01 8.40 18.99
C ASN A 254 -18.79 7.87 17.56
N ILE A 255 -18.06 6.75 17.39
CA ILE A 255 -17.63 6.27 16.08
C ILE A 255 -18.78 5.98 15.11
N THR A 256 -19.88 5.38 15.59
CA THR A 256 -21.04 5.03 14.76
C THR A 256 -21.73 6.26 14.18
N LEU A 257 -21.85 7.32 14.98
CA LEU A 257 -22.38 8.61 14.52
C LEU A 257 -21.46 9.22 13.45
N ARG A 258 -20.14 9.20 13.68
CA ARG A 258 -19.17 9.72 12.72
C ARG A 258 -19.18 8.97 11.40
N TYR A 259 -19.28 7.64 11.44
CA TYR A 259 -19.41 6.81 10.25
C TYR A 259 -20.66 7.21 9.47
N THR A 260 -21.81 7.27 10.15
CA THR A 260 -23.11 7.62 9.54
C THR A 260 -23.06 9.00 8.88
N LEU A 261 -22.51 10.01 9.56
CA LEU A 261 -22.35 11.36 9.00
C LEU A 261 -21.39 11.37 7.79
N ASN A 262 -20.29 10.63 7.83
CA ASN A 262 -19.36 10.53 6.70
C ASN A 262 -19.99 9.85 5.49
N ALA A 263 -20.78 8.79 5.70
CA ALA A 263 -21.50 8.11 4.65
C ALA A 263 -22.56 9.04 4.01
N LEU A 264 -23.40 9.69 4.82
CA LEU A 264 -24.47 10.56 4.33
C LEU A 264 -23.96 11.84 3.64
N THR A 265 -22.83 12.39 4.09
CA THR A 265 -22.19 13.56 3.46
C THR A 265 -21.34 13.19 2.23
N GLY A 266 -21.17 11.91 1.93
CA GLY A 266 -20.32 11.42 0.84
C GLY A 266 -18.83 11.45 1.12
N LYS A 267 -18.39 11.88 2.31
CA LYS A 267 -16.97 11.87 2.68
C LYS A 267 -16.37 10.47 2.66
N TYR A 268 -17.11 9.47 3.16
CA TYR A 268 -16.65 8.07 3.22
C TYR A 268 -16.22 7.51 1.84
N LEU A 269 -16.91 7.95 0.78
CA LEU A 269 -16.78 7.48 -0.61
C LEU A 269 -16.10 8.53 -1.51
N GLN A 270 -15.58 9.61 -0.92
CA GLN A 270 -15.00 10.78 -1.62
C GLN A 270 -15.96 11.40 -2.65
N GLN A 271 -17.26 11.39 -2.34
CA GLN A 271 -18.37 11.94 -3.12
C GLN A 271 -18.88 13.28 -2.58
N HIS A 272 -18.18 13.85 -1.59
CA HIS A 272 -18.58 15.08 -0.91
C HIS A 272 -18.34 16.35 -1.73
N ALA A 273 -17.41 16.30 -2.69
CA ALA A 273 -17.08 17.41 -3.60
C ALA A 273 -16.41 16.87 -4.88
N PRO A 274 -16.43 17.60 -6.00
CA PRO A 274 -15.62 17.26 -7.18
C PRO A 274 -14.14 17.15 -6.83
N VAL A 275 -13.41 16.24 -7.50
CA VAL A 275 -12.00 15.92 -7.18
C VAL A 275 -11.11 17.17 -7.09
N ARG A 276 -11.31 18.15 -7.97
CA ARG A 276 -10.56 19.43 -8.00
C ARG A 276 -10.78 20.33 -6.78
N ALA A 277 -11.84 20.10 -6.02
CA ALA A 277 -12.15 20.82 -4.80
C ALA A 277 -11.80 20.04 -3.52
N GLN A 278 -11.36 18.78 -3.65
CA GLN A 278 -10.95 17.95 -2.51
C GLN A 278 -9.52 18.33 -2.11
N THR A 279 -9.39 19.08 -1.02
CA THR A 279 -8.08 19.56 -0.52
C THR A 279 -7.78 19.09 0.90
N VAL A 280 -8.67 18.27 1.48
CA VAL A 280 -8.53 17.72 2.83
C VAL A 280 -8.80 16.22 2.77
N PRO A 281 -7.89 15.35 3.25
CA PRO A 281 -8.08 13.90 3.21
C PRO A 281 -9.21 13.48 4.16
N VAL A 282 -10.27 12.87 3.64
CA VAL A 282 -11.47 12.48 4.40
C VAL A 282 -11.96 11.09 4.04
N GLY A 283 -12.78 10.53 4.92
CA GLY A 283 -13.41 9.22 4.68
C GLY A 283 -12.42 8.07 4.78
N HIS A 284 -12.74 6.98 4.10
CA HIS A 284 -11.95 5.75 4.10
C HIS A 284 -10.59 5.96 3.43
N SER A 285 -9.51 5.53 4.06
CA SER A 285 -8.15 5.88 3.65
C SER A 285 -7.69 5.18 2.37
N VAL A 286 -8.02 3.90 2.17
CA VAL A 286 -7.71 3.18 0.90
C VAL A 286 -8.43 3.81 -0.29
N ARG A 287 -9.76 3.98 -0.20
CA ARG A 287 -10.58 4.67 -1.20
C ARG A 287 -10.03 6.04 -1.60
N PHE A 288 -9.64 6.84 -0.60
CA PHE A 288 -8.99 8.12 -0.81
C PHE A 288 -7.68 7.95 -1.59
N ALA A 289 -6.75 7.14 -1.11
CA ALA A 289 -5.43 7.03 -1.75
C ALA A 289 -5.50 6.37 -3.15
N TYR A 290 -6.42 5.45 -3.40
CA TYR A 290 -6.68 4.94 -4.76
C TYR A 290 -7.28 6.02 -5.68
N LEU A 291 -8.16 6.88 -5.17
CA LEU A 291 -8.64 8.04 -5.93
C LEU A 291 -7.47 8.95 -6.32
N GLU A 292 -6.65 9.35 -5.35
CA GLU A 292 -5.53 10.27 -5.61
C GLU A 292 -4.49 9.63 -6.55
N THR A 293 -4.24 8.32 -6.42
CA THR A 293 -3.43 7.57 -7.41
C THR A 293 -4.00 7.70 -8.82
N ALA A 294 -5.30 7.46 -9.00
CA ALA A 294 -5.94 7.56 -10.30
C ALA A 294 -5.95 8.99 -10.87
N VAL A 295 -6.11 10.00 -10.00
CA VAL A 295 -6.07 11.42 -10.39
C VAL A 295 -4.67 11.83 -10.83
N SER A 296 -3.61 11.40 -10.12
CA SER A 296 -2.22 11.60 -10.52
C SER A 296 -1.92 10.93 -11.87
N MET A 297 -2.37 9.69 -12.06
CA MET A 297 -2.25 8.99 -13.34
C MET A 297 -2.98 9.74 -14.47
N LEU A 298 -4.22 10.17 -14.24
CA LEU A 298 -4.98 10.93 -15.24
C LEU A 298 -4.27 12.24 -15.62
N ALA A 299 -3.71 12.96 -14.65
CA ALA A 299 -2.95 14.18 -14.91
C ALA A 299 -1.77 13.93 -15.86
N ARG A 300 -1.06 12.81 -15.68
CA ARG A 300 0.04 12.38 -16.56
C ARG A 300 -0.45 11.97 -17.94
N GLU A 301 -1.46 11.10 -18.02
CA GLU A 301 -1.95 10.56 -19.29
C GLU A 301 -2.66 11.61 -20.16
N SER A 302 -3.34 12.57 -19.53
CA SER A 302 -4.07 13.64 -20.24
C SER A 302 -3.27 14.92 -20.44
N GLY A 303 -2.16 15.09 -19.73
CA GLY A 303 -1.41 16.36 -19.68
C GLY A 303 -2.12 17.48 -18.92
N ASP A 304 -3.24 17.19 -18.23
CA ASP A 304 -4.00 18.21 -17.49
C ASP A 304 -3.38 18.49 -16.10
N LEU A 305 -2.41 19.40 -16.10
CA LEU A 305 -1.73 19.85 -14.88
C LEU A 305 -2.62 20.67 -13.94
N SER A 306 -3.84 21.03 -14.31
CA SER A 306 -4.75 21.70 -13.37
C SER A 306 -5.24 20.79 -12.23
N LEU A 307 -4.98 19.47 -12.33
CA LEU A 307 -5.17 18.50 -11.25
C LEU A 307 -4.03 18.51 -10.22
N LEU A 308 -2.85 19.05 -10.56
CA LEU A 308 -1.66 18.98 -9.72
C LEU A 308 -1.82 19.77 -8.42
N THR A 309 -2.27 21.02 -8.48
CA THR A 309 -2.39 21.85 -7.26
C THR A 309 -3.33 21.25 -6.21
N PRO A 310 -4.53 20.71 -6.54
CA PRO A 310 -5.33 19.95 -5.58
C PRO A 310 -4.59 18.75 -4.98
N LEU A 311 -3.91 17.94 -5.81
CA LEU A 311 -3.14 16.77 -5.36
C LEU A 311 -2.05 17.16 -4.35
N GLU A 312 -1.28 18.20 -4.64
CA GLU A 312 -0.21 18.68 -3.76
C GLU A 312 -0.76 19.20 -2.43
N ARG A 313 -1.89 19.92 -2.46
CA ARG A 313 -2.53 20.47 -1.25
C ARG A 313 -3.08 19.37 -0.35
N VAL A 314 -3.74 18.37 -0.92
CA VAL A 314 -4.32 17.29 -0.14
C VAL A 314 -3.23 16.36 0.42
N TRP A 315 -2.12 16.18 -0.32
CA TRP A 315 -0.94 15.48 0.15
C TRP A 315 -0.26 16.20 1.31
N ASP A 316 -0.01 17.51 1.17
CA ASP A 316 0.60 18.32 2.23
C ASP A 316 -0.27 18.29 3.51
N HIS A 317 -1.59 18.44 3.38
CA HIS A 317 -2.51 18.34 4.52
C HIS A 317 -2.45 16.97 5.19
N MET A 318 -2.37 15.88 4.43
CA MET A 318 -2.22 14.53 4.97
C MET A 318 -0.95 14.42 5.81
N VAL A 319 0.19 14.79 5.24
CA VAL A 319 1.50 14.73 5.89
C VAL A 319 1.57 15.64 7.12
N SER A 320 1.07 16.86 7.01
CA SER A 320 1.20 17.85 8.07
C SER A 320 0.25 17.61 9.24
N ARG A 321 -0.91 16.95 9.01
CA ARG A 321 -1.98 16.93 10.04
C ARG A 321 -2.61 15.58 10.33
N ARG A 322 -2.57 14.61 9.41
CA ARG A 322 -3.36 13.35 9.51
C ARG A 322 -2.58 12.07 9.24
N MET A 323 -1.26 12.11 9.35
CA MET A 323 -0.38 10.95 9.19
C MET A 323 0.31 10.60 10.51
N TYR A 324 0.34 9.31 10.85
CA TYR A 324 1.08 8.81 12.01
C TYR A 324 2.60 8.84 11.76
N VAL A 325 3.42 8.75 12.82
CA VAL A 325 4.89 8.75 12.69
C VAL A 325 5.43 7.57 11.88
N THR A 326 4.67 6.48 11.76
CA THR A 326 5.00 5.33 10.91
C THR A 326 4.71 5.57 9.42
N GLY A 327 4.15 6.72 9.04
CA GLY A 327 3.58 6.97 7.72
C GLY A 327 2.17 6.37 7.53
N GLY A 328 1.62 5.70 8.54
CA GLY A 328 0.28 5.12 8.48
C GLY A 328 -0.80 6.21 8.42
N ILE A 329 -1.89 5.93 7.68
CA ILE A 329 -3.04 6.82 7.52
C ILE A 329 -4.33 6.12 7.92
N GLY A 330 -5.26 6.89 8.51
CA GLY A 330 -6.53 6.38 9.01
C GLY A 330 -6.51 6.24 10.54
N SER A 331 -7.15 7.17 11.23
CA SER A 331 -7.17 7.25 12.69
C SER A 331 -8.46 6.75 13.34
N LEU A 332 -9.43 6.29 12.54
CA LEU A 332 -10.74 5.87 13.02
C LEU A 332 -11.10 4.45 12.54
N PRO A 333 -11.19 3.46 13.44
CA PRO A 333 -11.37 2.06 13.03
C PRO A 333 -12.66 1.70 12.31
N ALA A 334 -13.82 2.29 12.64
CA ALA A 334 -15.04 1.95 11.90
C ALA A 334 -15.20 2.70 10.57
N LEU A 335 -14.40 3.75 10.34
CA LEU A 335 -14.32 4.40 9.03
C LEU A 335 -13.18 3.83 8.20
N GLU A 336 -12.25 3.11 8.84
CA GLU A 336 -10.98 2.66 8.25
C GLU A 336 -10.27 3.86 7.59
N GLY A 337 -10.32 5.00 8.28
CA GLY A 337 -10.32 6.29 7.61
C GLY A 337 -9.87 7.46 8.46
N PHE A 338 -9.81 8.63 7.83
CA PHE A 338 -9.29 9.85 8.43
C PHE A 338 -10.20 10.39 9.54
N GLY A 339 -9.59 10.75 10.66
CA GLY A 339 -10.18 11.61 11.69
C GLY A 339 -10.03 13.10 11.38
N ASN A 340 -10.17 13.93 12.42
CA ASN A 340 -9.91 15.36 12.33
C ASN A 340 -8.40 15.65 12.31
N ASP A 341 -8.03 16.89 12.00
CA ASP A 341 -6.63 17.33 12.08
C ASP A 341 -6.08 17.08 13.49
N TYR A 342 -4.87 16.50 13.57
CA TYR A 342 -4.18 16.13 14.81
C TYR A 342 -4.90 15.06 15.66
N GLU A 343 -5.94 14.41 15.13
CA GLU A 343 -6.60 13.26 15.76
C GLU A 343 -5.83 11.98 15.44
N LEU A 344 -4.71 11.78 16.13
CA LEU A 344 -3.78 10.68 15.94
C LEU A 344 -3.55 9.92 17.26
N ASP A 345 -4.62 9.38 17.84
CA ASP A 345 -4.51 8.55 19.05
C ASP A 345 -3.84 7.21 18.71
N PRO A 346 -2.72 6.86 19.34
CA PRO A 346 -1.94 5.68 18.95
C PRO A 346 -2.65 4.35 19.25
N GLU A 347 -3.64 4.33 20.15
CA GLU A 347 -4.41 3.13 20.50
C GLU A 347 -5.65 2.97 19.59
N PHE A 348 -6.20 4.07 19.07
CA PHE A 348 -7.27 4.04 18.06
C PHE A 348 -6.75 3.95 16.63
N ALA A 349 -5.44 4.09 16.41
CA ALA A 349 -4.83 4.03 15.09
C ALA A 349 -5.30 2.78 14.32
N TYR A 350 -6.06 3.02 13.24
CA TYR A 350 -6.41 1.94 12.33
C TYR A 350 -5.23 1.67 11.41
N ALA A 351 -4.71 2.73 10.78
CA ALA A 351 -3.46 2.72 10.02
C ALA A 351 -3.34 1.48 9.13
N GLU A 352 -4.39 1.20 8.36
CA GLU A 352 -4.54 -0.04 7.60
C GLU A 352 -3.35 -0.28 6.67
N THR A 353 -2.89 -1.52 6.55
CA THR A 353 -1.78 -1.84 5.64
C THR A 353 -2.10 -1.48 4.20
N CYS A 354 -3.32 -1.77 3.71
CA CYS A 354 -3.71 -1.34 2.36
C CYS A 354 -3.70 0.18 2.18
N ALA A 355 -3.96 0.95 3.24
CA ALA A 355 -3.94 2.40 3.14
C ALA A 355 -2.50 2.94 3.02
N ALA A 356 -1.54 2.30 3.69
CA ALA A 356 -0.12 2.59 3.49
C ALA A 356 0.33 2.24 2.05
N LEU A 357 -0.04 1.06 1.55
CA LEU A 357 0.28 0.64 0.17
C LEU A 357 -0.35 1.55 -0.88
N ALA A 358 -1.62 1.93 -0.69
CA ALA A 358 -2.31 2.87 -1.57
C ALA A 358 -1.65 4.25 -1.57
N SER A 359 -1.20 4.73 -0.40
CA SER A 359 -0.43 5.98 -0.29
C SER A 359 0.92 5.87 -0.99
N MET A 360 1.60 4.71 -0.95
CA MET A 360 2.82 4.47 -1.71
C MET A 360 2.59 4.55 -3.21
N PHE A 361 1.49 3.98 -3.73
CA PHE A 361 1.14 4.11 -5.15
C PHE A 361 0.92 5.56 -5.56
N TRP A 362 0.20 6.32 -4.73
CA TRP A 362 0.00 7.74 -4.96
C TRP A 362 1.31 8.53 -4.96
N ASN A 363 2.17 8.30 -3.96
CA ASN A 363 3.50 8.90 -3.89
C ASN A 363 4.35 8.60 -5.14
N TRP A 364 4.29 7.37 -5.66
CA TRP A 364 5.01 6.98 -6.87
C TRP A 364 4.50 7.72 -8.12
N GLU A 365 3.20 7.93 -8.26
CA GLU A 365 2.65 8.71 -9.36
C GLU A 365 2.93 10.21 -9.20
N MET A 366 2.99 10.72 -7.95
CA MET A 366 3.35 12.10 -7.67
C MET A 366 4.81 12.42 -7.95
N VAL A 367 5.77 11.53 -7.61
CA VAL A 367 7.17 11.78 -7.96
C VAL A 367 7.35 11.79 -9.48
N GLN A 368 6.71 10.88 -10.21
CA GLN A 368 6.79 10.86 -11.68
C GLN A 368 6.10 12.07 -12.36
N LEU A 369 5.22 12.78 -11.64
CA LEU A 369 4.55 13.98 -12.15
C LEU A 369 5.31 15.27 -11.83
N THR A 370 6.20 15.26 -10.82
CA THR A 370 6.75 16.49 -10.23
C THR A 370 8.26 16.49 -10.04
N ASP A 371 8.91 15.33 -10.13
CA ASP A 371 10.31 15.10 -9.78
C ASP A 371 10.70 15.57 -8.37
N ARG A 372 9.72 15.65 -7.44
CA ARG A 372 9.98 16.06 -6.06
C ARG A 372 10.27 14.88 -5.14
N ALA A 373 11.44 14.90 -4.51
CA ALA A 373 11.94 13.82 -3.67
C ALA A 373 11.06 13.49 -2.45
N GLN A 374 10.30 14.46 -1.93
CA GLN A 374 9.40 14.26 -0.79
C GLN A 374 8.42 13.10 -0.95
N TYR A 375 7.98 12.82 -2.18
CA TYR A 375 7.09 11.71 -2.46
C TYR A 375 7.84 10.37 -2.41
N SER A 376 9.07 10.32 -2.94
CA SER A 376 9.94 9.14 -2.83
C SER A 376 10.40 8.87 -1.39
N ASP A 377 10.58 9.92 -0.62
CA ASP A 377 10.93 9.84 0.80
C ASP A 377 9.79 9.25 1.63
N LEU A 378 8.56 9.75 1.42
CA LEU A 378 7.40 9.17 2.09
C LEU A 378 7.13 7.72 1.63
N PHE A 379 7.39 7.39 0.37
CA PHE A 379 7.35 6.01 -0.10
C PHE A 379 8.29 5.11 0.70
N GLU A 380 9.56 5.50 0.86
CA GLU A 380 10.56 4.76 1.66
C GLU A 380 10.06 4.56 3.09
N TRP A 381 9.64 5.66 3.72
CA TRP A 381 9.24 5.65 5.11
C TRP A 381 8.02 4.74 5.35
N GLN A 382 7.04 4.75 4.44
CA GLN A 382 5.89 3.86 4.52
C GLN A 382 6.29 2.40 4.26
N LEU A 383 7.16 2.14 3.28
CA LEU A 383 7.65 0.81 2.92
C LEU A 383 8.27 0.09 4.14
N TYR A 384 9.17 0.76 4.87
CA TYR A 384 9.87 0.18 6.01
C TYR A 384 9.09 0.24 7.34
N ASN A 385 7.91 0.89 7.38
CA ASN A 385 7.12 1.02 8.59
C ASN A 385 5.66 0.60 8.39
N ALA A 386 4.77 1.52 7.99
CA ALA A 386 3.32 1.27 7.96
C ALA A 386 2.88 0.19 6.96
N ALA A 387 3.63 -0.03 5.88
CA ALA A 387 3.42 -1.16 4.97
C ALA A 387 4.16 -2.41 5.48
N GLY A 388 5.42 -2.25 5.90
CA GLY A 388 6.29 -3.34 6.35
C GLY A 388 5.72 -4.17 7.51
N VAL A 389 5.02 -3.52 8.45
CA VAL A 389 4.44 -4.18 9.63
C VAL A 389 3.36 -5.22 9.28
N GLY A 390 2.73 -5.07 8.12
CA GLY A 390 1.54 -5.81 7.74
C GLY A 390 1.76 -7.29 7.44
N MET A 391 3.00 -7.71 7.17
CA MET A 391 3.35 -9.12 6.94
C MET A 391 4.41 -9.57 7.93
N GLY A 392 4.17 -10.69 8.61
CA GLY A 392 5.12 -11.32 9.52
C GLY A 392 6.40 -11.77 8.83
N VAL A 393 7.43 -12.05 9.63
CA VAL A 393 8.74 -12.45 9.11
C VAL A 393 8.68 -13.75 8.28
N GLU A 394 7.78 -14.67 8.65
CA GLU A 394 7.56 -15.94 7.93
C GLU A 394 6.61 -15.84 6.73
N GLY A 395 5.98 -14.67 6.47
CA GLY A 395 5.07 -14.49 5.32
C GLY A 395 3.70 -15.16 5.43
N THR A 396 3.40 -15.87 6.53
CA THR A 396 2.15 -16.63 6.76
C THR A 396 1.19 -15.99 7.75
N SER A 397 1.50 -14.78 8.22
CA SER A 397 0.65 -14.06 9.17
C SER A 397 0.70 -12.56 8.92
N TYR A 398 -0.38 -11.86 9.25
CA TYR A 398 -0.64 -10.49 8.83
C TYR A 398 -1.27 -9.63 9.92
N LEU A 399 -1.00 -8.33 9.87
CA LEU A 399 -1.76 -7.31 10.60
C LEU A 399 -2.59 -6.51 9.61
N TYR A 400 -3.88 -6.34 9.93
CA TYR A 400 -4.77 -5.50 9.15
C TYR A 400 -4.72 -4.05 9.67
N ASN A 401 -5.06 -3.88 10.96
CA ASN A 401 -4.92 -2.63 11.69
C ASN A 401 -3.58 -2.57 12.43
N ASN A 402 -2.91 -1.42 12.36
CA ASN A 402 -1.52 -1.25 12.80
C ASN A 402 -1.44 -0.17 13.89
N PRO A 403 -1.79 -0.49 15.15
CA PRO A 403 -1.77 0.47 16.24
C PRO A 403 -0.34 0.88 16.60
N LEU A 404 -0.17 2.07 17.17
CA LEU A 404 1.12 2.53 17.72
C LEU A 404 1.19 2.35 19.24
N THR A 405 0.10 1.87 19.84
CA THR A 405 0.02 1.42 21.23
C THR A 405 -0.92 0.22 21.28
N CYS A 406 -0.40 -0.94 21.68
CA CYS A 406 -1.18 -2.15 21.90
C CYS A 406 -1.05 -2.60 23.35
N LYS A 407 -2.18 -2.65 24.08
CA LYS A 407 -2.25 -3.15 25.46
C LYS A 407 -2.62 -4.64 25.55
N GLY A 408 -2.71 -5.31 24.40
CA GLY A 408 -3.28 -6.63 24.21
C GLY A 408 -4.44 -6.59 23.20
N GLY A 409 -4.82 -7.76 22.67
CA GLY A 409 -5.98 -7.92 21.77
C GLY A 409 -5.69 -7.73 20.27
N VAL A 410 -4.49 -7.30 19.89
CA VAL A 410 -4.04 -7.24 18.49
C VAL A 410 -2.84 -8.15 18.33
N THR A 411 -2.98 -9.18 17.49
CA THR A 411 -1.90 -10.13 17.15
C THR A 411 -1.88 -10.38 15.64
N ARG A 412 -0.75 -10.82 15.09
CA ARG A 412 -0.76 -11.30 13.69
C ARG A 412 -1.72 -12.47 13.55
N GLN A 413 -2.51 -12.46 12.47
CA GLN A 413 -3.46 -13.52 12.13
C GLN A 413 -3.05 -14.17 10.82
N ALA A 414 -3.33 -15.46 10.66
CA ALA A 414 -3.06 -16.17 9.40
C ALA A 414 -3.92 -15.64 8.25
N TRP A 415 -5.14 -15.18 8.55
CA TRP A 415 -6.10 -14.64 7.58
C TRP A 415 -7.17 -13.77 8.27
N TYR A 416 -8.02 -13.10 7.48
CA TYR A 416 -9.11 -12.23 7.95
C TYR A 416 -10.37 -12.44 7.11
N GLU A 417 -11.54 -12.10 7.68
CA GLU A 417 -12.82 -12.14 6.96
C GLU A 417 -12.85 -11.20 5.74
N VAL A 418 -12.12 -10.09 5.84
CA VAL A 418 -11.83 -9.17 4.75
C VAL A 418 -10.32 -9.18 4.52
N PRO A 419 -9.78 -10.07 3.68
CA PRO A 419 -8.34 -10.26 3.54
C PRO A 419 -7.75 -9.40 2.42
N CYS A 420 -8.04 -8.09 2.40
CA CYS A 420 -7.50 -7.23 1.34
C CYS A 420 -5.98 -7.04 1.43
N CYS A 421 -5.40 -7.09 2.64
CA CYS A 421 -4.01 -6.74 2.90
C CYS A 421 -2.97 -7.77 2.38
N PRO A 422 -3.12 -9.09 2.64
CA PRO A 422 -2.11 -10.09 2.29
C PRO A 422 -1.61 -10.03 0.84
N SER A 423 -2.50 -10.22 -0.13
CA SER A 423 -2.11 -10.23 -1.56
C SER A 423 -1.74 -8.83 -2.06
N ASN A 424 -2.28 -7.76 -1.44
CA ASN A 424 -1.89 -6.40 -1.77
C ASN A 424 -0.44 -6.10 -1.36
N ILE A 425 0.03 -6.62 -0.21
CA ILE A 425 1.46 -6.56 0.17
C ILE A 425 2.30 -7.34 -0.86
N SER A 426 1.90 -8.59 -1.15
CA SER A 426 2.66 -9.47 -2.04
C SER A 426 2.85 -8.88 -3.44
N ARG A 427 1.82 -8.27 -4.04
CA ARG A 427 1.96 -7.63 -5.35
C ARG A 427 2.84 -6.39 -5.33
N THR A 428 2.77 -5.58 -4.27
CA THR A 428 3.60 -4.37 -4.14
C THR A 428 5.06 -4.72 -3.97
N TRP A 429 5.36 -5.71 -3.12
CA TRP A 429 6.73 -6.16 -2.87
C TRP A 429 7.33 -6.82 -4.11
N ALA A 430 6.59 -7.69 -4.81
CA ALA A 430 7.05 -8.32 -6.05
C ALA A 430 7.49 -7.30 -7.12
N ASP A 431 6.89 -6.10 -7.11
CA ASP A 431 7.21 -5.00 -8.00
C ASP A 431 8.20 -3.98 -7.42
N LEU A 432 8.81 -4.22 -6.25
CA LEU A 432 9.71 -3.28 -5.59
C LEU A 432 10.82 -2.75 -6.53
N GLY A 433 11.37 -3.61 -7.39
CA GLY A 433 12.37 -3.25 -8.39
C GLY A 433 11.94 -2.17 -9.38
N LYS A 434 10.64 -1.95 -9.58
CA LYS A 434 10.07 -0.90 -10.45
C LYS A 434 10.01 0.47 -9.75
N TYR A 435 10.12 0.50 -8.43
CA TYR A 435 10.04 1.72 -7.61
C TYR A 435 11.42 2.27 -7.23
N LEU A 436 12.52 1.63 -7.65
CA LEU A 436 13.87 2.03 -7.27
C LEU A 436 14.39 3.21 -8.11
N TYR A 437 14.05 3.24 -9.40
CA TYR A 437 14.61 4.19 -10.36
C TYR A 437 13.56 4.71 -11.34
N THR A 438 13.77 5.93 -11.81
CA THR A 438 13.17 6.41 -13.07
C THR A 438 14.26 6.98 -13.95
N ASN A 439 14.01 7.06 -15.26
CA ASN A 439 14.97 7.62 -16.19
C ASN A 439 14.30 8.16 -17.45
N ASP A 440 14.98 9.12 -18.08
CA ASP A 440 14.74 9.54 -19.46
C ASP A 440 16.02 9.35 -20.29
N GLU A 441 16.18 10.12 -21.37
CA GLU A 441 17.35 10.06 -22.26
C GLU A 441 18.64 10.63 -21.65
N LYS A 442 18.55 11.49 -20.64
CA LYS A 442 19.68 12.25 -20.08
C LYS A 442 19.73 12.26 -18.55
N ASN A 443 18.73 11.69 -17.89
CA ASN A 443 18.57 11.75 -16.45
C ASN A 443 18.25 10.37 -15.91
N VAL A 444 18.87 10.03 -14.78
CA VAL A 444 18.58 8.84 -13.98
C VAL A 444 18.30 9.30 -12.56
N TRP A 445 17.12 8.98 -12.03
CA TRP A 445 16.76 9.23 -10.63
C TRP A 445 16.88 7.96 -9.81
N VAL A 446 17.58 8.06 -8.68
CA VAL A 446 17.66 7.01 -7.65
C VAL A 446 16.69 7.38 -6.54
N HIS A 447 15.56 6.68 -6.50
CA HIS A 447 14.50 6.91 -5.52
C HIS A 447 14.71 6.10 -4.25
N GLN A 448 15.12 4.83 -4.36
CA GLN A 448 15.23 3.93 -3.21
C GLN A 448 16.62 3.31 -3.16
N TYR A 449 17.18 3.24 -1.97
CA TYR A 449 18.48 2.60 -1.72
C TYR A 449 18.27 1.15 -1.34
N VAL A 450 18.37 0.29 -2.35
CA VAL A 450 18.28 -1.17 -2.23
C VAL A 450 19.47 -1.77 -2.96
N ASN A 451 20.03 -2.87 -2.46
CA ASN A 451 21.09 -3.59 -3.16
C ASN A 451 20.53 -4.11 -4.50
N SER A 452 20.94 -3.54 -5.63
CA SER A 452 20.30 -3.79 -6.92
C SER A 452 21.18 -3.44 -8.11
N GLU A 453 20.78 -3.92 -9.29
CA GLU A 453 21.42 -3.66 -10.57
C GLU A 453 20.37 -3.44 -11.66
N THR A 454 20.59 -2.47 -12.54
CA THR A 454 19.71 -2.21 -13.68
C THR A 454 20.46 -1.62 -14.88
N VAL A 455 19.88 -1.77 -16.06
CA VAL A 455 20.37 -1.16 -17.31
C VAL A 455 19.32 -0.17 -17.82
N PHE A 456 19.73 1.08 -17.98
CA PHE A 456 18.93 2.17 -18.52
C PHE A 456 19.15 2.30 -20.03
N GLU A 457 18.37 1.55 -20.80
CA GLU A 457 18.47 1.54 -22.27
C GLU A 457 18.23 2.92 -22.88
N LYS A 458 17.21 3.64 -22.39
CA LYS A 458 16.88 4.99 -22.90
C LYS A 458 17.98 6.02 -22.64
N CYS A 459 18.79 5.83 -21.59
CA CYS A 459 19.91 6.71 -21.24
C CYS A 459 21.23 6.22 -21.87
N GLY A 460 21.18 5.61 -23.06
CA GLY A 460 22.39 5.14 -23.76
C GLY A 460 23.00 3.88 -23.17
N ASN A 461 22.18 2.92 -22.73
CA ASN A 461 22.62 1.63 -22.16
C ASN A 461 23.57 1.77 -20.96
N VAL A 462 23.22 2.62 -19.99
CA VAL A 462 23.98 2.77 -18.74
C VAL A 462 23.61 1.66 -17.76
N ASN A 463 24.58 0.86 -17.33
CA ASN A 463 24.40 -0.02 -16.17
C ASN A 463 24.71 0.76 -14.88
N LEU A 464 23.82 0.60 -13.90
CA LEU A 464 24.00 1.13 -12.55
C LEU A 464 23.84 -0.02 -11.56
N LYS A 465 24.86 -0.21 -10.71
CA LYS A 465 24.85 -1.18 -9.62
C LYS A 465 24.96 -0.46 -8.28
N ILE A 466 23.97 -0.66 -7.40
CA ILE A 466 23.99 -0.20 -6.01
C ILE A 466 24.37 -1.36 -5.10
N GLU A 467 25.37 -1.13 -4.24
CA GLU A 467 25.78 -2.01 -3.16
C GLU A 467 25.57 -1.28 -1.82
N THR A 468 24.76 -1.84 -0.92
CA THR A 468 24.41 -1.19 0.35
C THR A 468 23.93 -2.22 1.39
N GLY A 469 24.20 -1.94 2.66
CA GLY A 469 23.66 -2.68 3.82
C GLY A 469 22.31 -2.15 4.33
N PHE A 470 21.64 -1.29 3.56
CA PHE A 470 20.34 -0.73 3.89
C PHE A 470 19.28 -1.81 4.20
N PRO A 471 18.40 -1.64 5.21
CA PRO A 471 18.20 -0.43 6.03
C PRO A 471 19.09 -0.33 7.28
N TRP A 472 20.08 -1.22 7.46
CA TRP A 472 20.89 -1.28 8.67
C TRP A 472 22.12 -0.37 8.65
N GLN A 473 22.60 -0.03 7.45
CA GLN A 473 23.81 0.78 7.27
C GLN A 473 23.53 1.90 6.27
N GLY A 474 24.09 3.08 6.55
CA GLY A 474 23.93 4.28 5.73
C GLY A 474 24.84 4.35 4.51
N ASN A 475 25.83 3.46 4.39
CA ASN A 475 26.75 3.45 3.25
C ASN A 475 26.09 2.88 1.98
N VAL A 476 26.18 3.65 0.90
CA VAL A 476 25.68 3.30 -0.42
C VAL A 476 26.81 3.49 -1.42
N ARG A 477 27.09 2.45 -2.19
CA ARG A 477 28.07 2.47 -3.26
C ARG A 477 27.38 2.27 -4.60
N ILE A 478 27.51 3.23 -5.51
CA ILE A 478 26.88 3.21 -6.83
C ILE A 478 27.99 3.16 -7.88
N VAL A 479 28.07 2.02 -8.58
CA VAL A 479 28.98 1.84 -9.71
C VAL A 479 28.25 2.19 -10.99
N VAL A 480 28.83 3.09 -11.78
CA VAL A 480 28.29 3.57 -13.05
C VAL A 480 29.10 2.99 -14.20
N THR A 481 28.43 2.27 -15.10
CA THR A 481 29.06 1.57 -16.22
C THR A 481 28.32 1.85 -17.52
N PRO A 482 28.64 2.95 -18.23
CA PRO A 482 28.11 3.20 -19.56
C PRO A 482 28.85 2.37 -20.63
N GLY A 483 28.22 2.15 -21.79
CA GLY A 483 28.87 1.49 -22.93
C GLY A 483 30.02 2.30 -23.55
N GLU A 484 29.86 3.62 -23.61
CA GLU A 484 30.89 4.59 -23.97
C GLU A 484 30.82 5.77 -22.99
N THR A 485 31.91 6.53 -22.83
CA THR A 485 31.89 7.73 -21.99
C THR A 485 30.83 8.70 -22.49
N GLN A 486 29.87 9.06 -21.64
CA GLN A 486 28.74 9.90 -22.02
C GLN A 486 28.28 10.83 -20.89
N ALA A 487 27.64 11.94 -21.28
CA ALA A 487 27.09 12.92 -20.36
C ALA A 487 25.66 12.54 -19.97
N PHE A 488 25.39 12.45 -18.67
CA PHE A 488 24.03 12.39 -18.13
C PHE A 488 24.01 12.86 -16.66
N SER A 489 22.81 13.16 -16.17
CA SER A 489 22.57 13.57 -14.79
C SER A 489 22.13 12.37 -13.94
N LEU A 490 22.79 12.18 -12.79
CA LEU A 490 22.35 11.26 -11.75
C LEU A 490 21.71 12.06 -10.61
N HIS A 491 20.42 11.84 -10.36
CA HIS A 491 19.65 12.49 -9.31
C HIS A 491 19.51 11.56 -8.11
N LEU A 492 20.15 11.88 -7.00
CA LEU A 492 20.20 11.05 -5.81
C LEU A 492 19.23 11.59 -4.76
N ARG A 493 18.26 10.79 -4.30
CA ARG A 493 17.40 11.25 -3.20
C ARG A 493 18.22 11.42 -1.93
N ILE A 494 18.20 12.61 -1.35
CA ILE A 494 18.68 12.86 0.00
C ILE A 494 17.50 12.69 0.95
N PRO A 495 17.48 11.64 1.79
CA PRO A 495 16.33 11.37 2.63
C PRO A 495 16.07 12.48 3.64
N SER A 496 14.81 12.68 4.04
CA SER A 496 14.47 13.71 5.04
C SER A 496 15.03 13.40 6.43
N TRP A 497 15.26 12.12 6.72
CA TRP A 497 15.71 11.69 8.02
C TRP A 497 17.22 11.87 8.22
N THR A 498 18.04 12.06 7.17
CA THR A 498 19.47 12.29 7.37
C THR A 498 19.76 13.77 7.66
N LYS A 499 20.66 14.05 8.60
CA LYS A 499 21.11 15.42 8.91
C LYS A 499 22.36 15.79 8.13
N ASP A 500 23.34 14.89 8.14
CA ASP A 500 24.63 15.02 7.49
C ASP A 500 24.79 13.87 6.50
N THR A 501 25.30 14.17 5.31
CA THR A 501 25.57 13.17 4.29
C THR A 501 26.97 13.42 3.76
N LEU A 502 27.77 12.38 3.59
CA LEU A 502 29.05 12.47 2.89
C LEU A 502 28.88 11.92 1.48
N LEU A 503 29.39 12.63 0.49
CA LEU A 503 29.40 12.19 -0.90
C LEU A 503 30.83 12.19 -1.41
N ARG A 504 31.21 11.08 -2.05
CA ARG A 504 32.47 10.98 -2.78
C ARG A 504 32.20 10.49 -4.18
N ILE A 505 32.91 11.06 -5.14
CA ILE A 505 32.90 10.61 -6.53
C ILE A 505 34.35 10.29 -6.90
N ASN A 506 34.65 9.04 -7.22
CA ASN A 506 36.02 8.59 -7.52
C ASN A 506 37.06 8.99 -6.44
N ASN A 507 36.69 8.88 -5.16
CA ASN A 507 37.44 9.30 -3.97
C ASN A 507 37.55 10.83 -3.75
N GLU A 508 37.03 11.66 -4.64
CA GLU A 508 36.95 13.11 -4.45
C GLU A 508 35.73 13.45 -3.59
N GLY A 509 35.93 14.16 -2.48
CA GLY A 509 34.84 14.57 -1.59
C GLY A 509 34.02 15.71 -2.21
N HIS A 510 32.70 15.63 -2.07
CA HIS A 510 31.77 16.65 -2.50
C HIS A 510 30.93 17.12 -1.31
N ASP A 511 30.92 18.43 -1.08
CA ASP A 511 30.05 19.03 -0.09
C ASP A 511 28.60 19.01 -0.61
N PHE A 512 27.67 18.65 0.29
CA PHE A 512 26.27 18.92 0.02
C PHE A 512 26.01 20.41 0.23
N PRO A 513 25.41 21.11 -0.73
CA PRO A 513 24.98 22.48 -0.50
C PRO A 513 24.00 22.46 0.67
N THR A 514 24.23 23.31 1.67
CA THR A 514 23.29 23.50 2.78
C THR A 514 21.92 23.77 2.19
N ALA A 515 20.92 22.94 2.52
CA ALA A 515 19.57 23.18 2.04
C ALA A 515 19.08 24.51 2.62
N ASP A 516 18.36 25.29 1.81
CA ASP A 516 17.64 26.44 2.34
C ASP A 516 16.69 25.97 3.45
N PRO A 517 16.59 26.70 4.58
CA PRO A 517 15.63 26.38 5.61
C PRO A 517 14.23 26.34 5.00
N VAL A 518 13.59 25.18 5.01
CA VAL A 518 12.20 25.07 4.57
C VAL A 518 11.31 25.49 5.74
N ASP A 519 10.70 26.67 5.65
CA ASP A 519 9.74 27.18 6.65
C ASP A 519 8.38 26.50 6.50
N ASN A 520 8.35 25.21 6.79
CA ASN A 520 7.12 24.41 6.77
C ASN A 520 6.44 24.44 8.14
N GLU A 521 5.10 24.36 8.14
CA GLU A 521 4.38 24.06 9.38
C GLU A 521 4.84 22.72 9.96
N GLN A 522 5.10 22.67 11.27
CA GLN A 522 5.50 21.42 11.92
C GLN A 522 4.43 20.34 11.72
N THR A 523 4.85 19.15 11.27
CA THR A 523 3.95 18.01 11.05
C THR A 523 3.40 17.47 12.37
N ALA A 524 2.20 16.90 12.31
CA ALA A 524 1.54 16.31 13.47
C ALA A 524 2.37 15.19 14.12
N SER A 525 3.08 14.40 13.33
CA SER A 525 3.85 13.25 13.80
C SER A 525 5.31 13.56 14.18
N GLY A 526 5.87 14.69 13.74
CA GLY A 526 7.30 15.00 13.90
C GLY A 526 8.23 14.32 12.88
N TYR A 527 7.68 13.63 11.88
CA TYR A 527 8.38 13.23 10.67
C TYR A 527 7.91 14.10 9.51
N ASP A 528 8.84 14.64 8.70
CA ASP A 528 8.53 15.57 7.62
C ASP A 528 9.27 15.20 6.33
N PRO A 529 8.62 14.51 5.38
CA PRO A 529 9.23 14.16 4.10
C PRO A 529 9.49 15.36 3.18
N ARG A 530 8.89 16.53 3.44
CA ARG A 530 8.98 17.73 2.58
C ARG A 530 10.38 18.35 2.54
N ILE A 531 11.25 17.99 3.47
CA ILE A 531 12.64 18.45 3.51
C ILE A 531 13.57 17.59 2.63
N SER A 532 13.09 16.43 2.13
CA SER A 532 13.84 15.61 1.20
C SER A 532 14.01 16.31 -0.15
N ARG A 533 15.15 16.10 -0.80
CA ARG A 533 15.50 16.69 -2.10
C ARG A 533 16.25 15.69 -2.98
N PHE A 534 16.29 15.93 -4.28
CA PHE A 534 17.27 15.28 -5.14
C PHE A 534 18.56 16.11 -5.14
N PHE A 535 19.69 15.41 -5.12
CA PHE A 535 21.01 16.00 -5.36
C PHE A 535 21.47 15.59 -6.75
N ASP A 536 21.75 16.60 -7.58
CA ASP A 536 21.98 16.42 -9.01
C ASP A 536 23.47 16.36 -9.31
N ILE A 537 23.92 15.26 -9.93
CA ILE A 537 25.30 15.06 -10.38
C ILE A 537 25.30 15.01 -11.90
N GLN A 538 25.63 16.14 -12.52
CA GLN A 538 25.80 16.23 -13.98
C GLN A 538 27.28 16.12 -14.35
N ARG A 539 27.67 15.05 -15.05
CA ARG A 539 29.04 14.86 -15.52
C ARG A 539 29.12 13.94 -16.74
N ASN A 540 30.32 13.88 -17.32
CA ASN A 540 30.70 12.78 -18.22
C ASN A 540 31.07 11.57 -17.37
N TRP A 541 30.30 10.50 -17.52
CA TRP A 541 30.51 9.24 -16.82
C TRP A 541 31.33 8.29 -17.67
N SER A 542 32.32 7.65 -17.06
CA SER A 542 33.14 6.60 -17.65
C SER A 542 32.91 5.27 -16.95
N SER A 543 33.21 4.17 -17.63
CA SER A 543 33.06 2.82 -17.07
C SER A 543 33.87 2.65 -15.78
N GLY A 544 33.18 2.24 -14.71
CA GLY A 544 33.77 2.06 -13.38
C GLY A 544 33.78 3.30 -12.50
N ASP A 545 33.22 4.43 -12.96
CA ASP A 545 33.00 5.59 -12.09
C ASP A 545 32.19 5.19 -10.85
N LEU A 546 32.60 5.73 -9.72
CA LEU A 546 32.14 5.34 -8.41
C LEU A 546 31.54 6.53 -7.68
N VAL A 547 30.29 6.40 -7.23
CA VAL A 547 29.66 7.31 -6.27
C VAL A 547 29.50 6.60 -4.94
N GLU A 548 30.00 7.19 -3.88
CA GLU A 548 29.86 6.70 -2.51
C GLU A 548 29.10 7.73 -1.69
N ILE A 549 28.03 7.29 -1.04
CA ILE A 549 27.20 8.11 -0.17
C ILE A 549 27.23 7.47 1.22
N ASP A 550 27.43 8.27 2.25
CA ASP A 550 27.26 7.85 3.64
C ASP A 550 26.16 8.70 4.27
N PHE A 551 25.01 8.08 4.50
CA PHE A 551 23.90 8.71 5.21
C PHE A 551 24.10 8.56 6.72
N ASN A 552 24.04 9.67 7.44
CA ASN A 552 24.04 9.60 8.89
C ASN A 552 22.71 8.99 9.39
N MET A 553 22.81 7.82 10.01
CA MET A 553 21.68 7.03 10.55
C MET A 553 21.32 7.37 12.00
N ASP A 554 21.82 8.49 12.55
CA ASP A 554 21.65 8.93 13.94
C ASP A 554 20.25 8.67 14.53
N ILE A 555 20.25 8.21 15.78
CA ILE A 555 19.04 8.08 16.59
C ILE A 555 18.41 9.46 16.79
N GLN A 556 17.14 9.57 16.40
CA GLN A 556 16.34 10.78 16.48
C GLN A 556 15.13 10.59 17.38
N LEU A 557 14.85 11.64 18.16
CA LEU A 557 13.69 11.74 19.03
C LEU A 557 12.65 12.63 18.38
N ARG A 558 11.66 12.01 17.76
CA ARG A 558 10.57 12.73 17.08
C ARG A 558 9.50 13.10 18.11
N ARG A 559 9.03 14.34 18.06
CA ARG A 559 7.96 14.85 18.91
C ARG A 559 6.73 15.15 18.08
N ALA A 560 5.58 14.66 18.53
CA ALA A 560 4.30 15.04 17.94
C ALA A 560 4.03 16.54 18.15
N HIS A 561 3.31 17.15 17.21
CA HIS A 561 2.86 18.53 17.35
C HIS A 561 2.02 18.71 18.64
N PRO A 562 2.11 19.83 19.37
CA PRO A 562 1.38 20.04 20.63
C PRO A 562 -0.16 19.89 20.56
N LYS A 563 -0.74 20.01 19.35
CA LYS A 563 -2.18 19.78 19.10
C LYS A 563 -2.57 18.30 19.13
N VAL A 564 -1.62 17.38 18.96
CA VAL A 564 -1.87 15.94 19.08
C VAL A 564 -1.99 15.60 20.56
N LYS A 565 -3.21 15.27 20.98
CA LYS A 565 -3.51 14.99 22.40
C LYS A 565 -2.76 13.73 22.87
N GLY A 566 -2.42 13.68 24.16
CA GLY A 566 -1.81 12.49 24.79
C GLY A 566 -0.30 12.28 24.53
N HIS A 567 0.35 13.19 23.80
CA HIS A 567 1.77 13.09 23.42
C HIS A 567 2.71 14.03 24.18
N LYS A 568 2.18 14.85 25.10
CA LYS A 568 3.01 15.76 25.92
C LYS A 568 4.06 14.96 26.71
N GLY A 569 5.32 15.34 26.58
CA GLY A 569 6.44 14.66 27.25
C GLY A 569 6.75 13.27 26.67
N LYS A 570 6.25 12.95 25.47
CA LYS A 570 6.58 11.71 24.77
C LYS A 570 7.41 11.98 23.52
N VAL A 571 8.15 10.95 23.11
CA VAL A 571 8.95 10.89 21.89
C VAL A 571 8.74 9.55 21.19
N ALA A 572 8.90 9.53 19.88
CA ALA A 572 9.11 8.32 19.10
C ALA A 572 10.60 8.25 18.73
N VAL A 573 11.20 7.07 18.90
CA VAL A 573 12.61 6.83 18.56
C VAL A 573 12.69 6.33 17.12
N THR A 574 13.55 6.96 16.30
CA THR A 574 13.80 6.54 14.91
C THR A 574 15.29 6.53 14.61
N ALA A 575 15.77 5.61 13.77
CA ALA A 575 17.13 5.62 13.24
C ALA A 575 17.07 5.25 11.76
N GLY A 576 17.70 6.06 10.90
CA GLY A 576 17.49 5.96 9.46
C GLY A 576 16.00 6.04 9.05
N PRO A 577 15.52 5.15 8.17
CA PRO A 577 14.11 5.09 7.76
C PRO A 577 13.22 4.33 8.76
N LEU A 578 13.76 3.83 9.88
CA LEU A 578 13.06 2.93 10.79
C LEU A 578 12.46 3.67 12.00
N VAL A 579 11.18 3.44 12.25
CA VAL A 579 10.53 3.74 13.53
C VAL A 579 10.71 2.56 14.48
N TYR A 580 11.03 2.84 15.73
CA TYR A 580 11.24 1.82 16.76
C TYR A 580 10.08 1.77 17.77
N CYS A 581 9.94 0.64 18.45
CA CYS A 581 8.96 0.42 19.50
C CYS A 581 9.54 -0.41 20.67
N LEU A 582 8.94 -0.27 21.84
CA LEU A 582 9.14 -1.21 22.96
C LEU A 582 8.10 -2.32 22.85
N GLU A 583 8.54 -3.58 22.92
CA GLU A 583 7.67 -4.73 23.15
C GLU A 583 7.83 -5.25 24.58
N SER A 584 6.73 -5.73 25.19
CA SER A 584 6.79 -6.32 26.53
C SER A 584 7.64 -7.59 26.61
N VAL A 585 7.88 -8.27 25.47
CA VAL A 585 8.71 -9.49 25.41
C VAL A 585 10.17 -9.18 25.75
N ASP A 586 10.68 -8.03 25.33
CA ASP A 586 12.05 -7.60 25.63
C ASP A 586 12.17 -6.79 26.94
N ASN A 587 11.03 -6.28 27.43
CA ASN A 587 10.95 -5.31 28.51
C ASN A 587 10.01 -5.80 29.64
N TYR A 588 10.04 -7.10 29.96
CA TYR A 588 9.05 -7.79 30.80
C TYR A 588 8.99 -7.31 32.26
N GLU A 589 10.06 -6.70 32.78
CA GLU A 589 10.11 -6.15 34.14
C GLU A 589 9.60 -4.70 34.22
N VAL A 590 9.22 -4.10 33.09
CA VAL A 590 8.91 -2.68 32.96
C VAL A 590 7.50 -2.44 32.45
N ASP A 591 6.79 -1.50 33.06
CA ASP A 591 5.58 -0.92 32.46
C ASP A 591 5.98 0.01 31.30
N ILE A 592 6.04 -0.57 30.09
CA ILE A 592 6.43 0.12 28.86
C ILE A 592 5.57 1.37 28.54
N PHE A 593 4.37 1.51 29.13
CA PHE A 593 3.49 2.66 28.89
C PHE A 593 3.79 3.86 29.80
N ASN A 594 4.47 3.63 30.92
CA ASN A 594 4.75 4.64 31.94
C ASN A 594 6.24 4.90 32.16
N VAL A 595 7.12 4.03 31.65
CA VAL A 595 8.58 4.20 31.71
C VAL A 595 9.02 5.53 31.08
N GLN A 596 9.98 6.17 31.74
CA GLN A 596 10.68 7.35 31.23
C GLN A 596 12.09 6.93 30.81
N ILE A 597 12.41 7.08 29.54
CA ILE A 597 13.73 6.76 29.00
C ILE A 597 14.73 7.88 29.34
N ASP A 598 16.00 7.52 29.49
CA ASP A 598 17.13 8.45 29.44
C ASP A 598 17.57 8.61 27.97
N PRO A 599 17.30 9.75 27.31
CA PRO A 599 17.68 9.99 25.92
C PRO A 599 19.18 9.85 25.63
N THR A 600 20.03 10.06 26.63
CA THR A 600 21.48 10.03 26.48
C THR A 600 22.05 8.61 26.48
N SER A 601 21.23 7.63 26.86
CA SER A 601 21.61 6.21 26.93
C SER A 601 21.35 5.43 25.65
N LEU A 602 20.72 6.04 24.65
CA LEU A 602 20.32 5.37 23.41
C LEU A 602 21.55 4.98 22.59
N ALA A 603 21.67 3.70 22.28
CA ALA A 603 22.74 3.17 21.44
C ALA A 603 22.21 2.07 20.52
N GLU A 604 22.51 2.22 19.23
CA GLU A 604 22.16 1.27 18.19
C GLU A 604 23.14 0.09 18.18
N GLN A 605 22.61 -1.12 18.00
CA GLN A 605 23.37 -2.36 17.88
C GLN A 605 22.69 -3.28 16.87
N PHE A 606 23.46 -3.96 16.02
CA PHE A 606 22.93 -5.05 15.21
C PHE A 606 22.91 -6.37 16.00
N ASP A 607 21.77 -7.04 16.01
CA ASP A 607 21.58 -8.37 16.59
C ASP A 607 21.28 -9.36 15.47
N SER A 608 22.20 -10.31 15.23
CA SER A 608 22.10 -11.29 14.14
C SER A 608 21.07 -12.39 14.41
N ASP A 609 20.73 -12.63 15.67
CA ASP A 609 19.94 -13.78 16.09
C ASP A 609 18.46 -13.39 16.28
N LEU A 610 18.21 -12.11 16.58
CA LEU A 610 16.86 -11.59 16.76
C LEU A 610 16.14 -11.36 15.42
N LEU A 611 15.02 -12.06 15.22
CA LEU A 611 14.07 -11.83 14.12
C LEU A 611 14.72 -11.88 12.72
N GLY A 612 15.73 -12.75 12.55
CA GLY A 612 16.43 -12.92 11.28
C GLY A 612 17.51 -11.88 11.00
N GLY A 613 17.97 -11.15 12.02
CA GLY A 613 18.99 -10.11 11.89
C GLY A 613 18.37 -8.72 11.84
N THR A 614 18.49 -7.95 12.92
CA THR A 614 17.89 -6.63 13.02
C THR A 614 18.72 -5.64 13.81
N SER A 615 18.57 -4.35 13.50
CA SER A 615 19.11 -3.29 14.34
C SER A 615 18.18 -3.05 15.53
N VAL A 616 18.72 -3.08 16.74
CA VAL A 616 18.04 -2.79 18.00
C VAL A 616 18.60 -1.50 18.60
N ILE A 617 17.78 -0.78 19.35
CA ILE A 617 18.25 0.35 20.16
C ILE A 617 18.20 -0.06 21.62
N SER A 618 19.39 -0.23 22.20
CA SER A 618 19.55 -0.37 23.65
C SER A 618 19.37 0.98 24.32
N ALA A 619 18.73 0.98 25.48
CA ALA A 619 18.42 2.18 26.24
C ALA A 619 18.39 1.88 27.74
N LYS A 620 18.31 2.92 28.55
CA LYS A 620 18.00 2.85 29.98
C LYS A 620 16.82 3.76 30.29
N SER A 621 16.04 3.40 31.30
CA SER A 621 15.16 4.34 31.98
C SER A 621 15.95 5.30 32.87
N LEU A 622 15.30 6.36 33.37
CA LEU A 622 15.91 7.29 34.33
C LEU A 622 16.37 6.63 35.65
N ASP A 623 15.77 5.49 36.03
CA ASP A 623 16.20 4.68 37.18
C ASP A 623 17.22 3.59 36.81
N SER A 624 17.82 3.69 35.61
CA SER A 624 18.85 2.79 35.07
C SER A 624 18.41 1.36 34.74
N THR A 625 17.11 1.11 34.66
CA THR A 625 16.58 -0.18 34.15
C THR A 625 16.86 -0.31 32.64
N PRO A 626 17.47 -1.41 32.17
CA PRO A 626 17.71 -1.63 30.75
C PRO A 626 16.40 -1.72 29.96
N LEU A 627 16.41 -1.19 28.74
CA LEU A 627 15.30 -1.24 27.79
C LEU A 627 15.84 -1.62 26.41
N THR A 628 15.03 -2.34 25.65
CA THR A 628 15.33 -2.71 24.27
C THR A 628 14.20 -2.28 23.37
N PHE A 629 14.56 -1.50 22.35
CA PHE A 629 13.70 -1.13 21.25
C PHE A 629 14.01 -1.98 20.03
N ILE A 630 12.96 -2.40 19.32
CA ILE A 630 13.07 -3.07 18.02
C ILE A 630 12.37 -2.24 16.93
N PRO A 631 12.67 -2.45 15.64
CA PRO A 631 11.94 -1.80 14.56
C PRO A 631 10.45 -2.15 14.62
N TYR A 632 9.61 -1.13 14.52
CA TYR A 632 8.15 -1.23 14.63
C TYR A 632 7.54 -2.28 13.69
N TYR A 633 8.09 -2.38 12.47
CA TYR A 633 7.58 -3.33 11.48
C TYR A 633 7.78 -4.81 11.92
N LEU A 634 8.71 -5.07 12.84
CA LEU A 634 9.00 -6.40 13.37
C LEU A 634 8.20 -6.76 14.64
N TRP A 635 7.47 -5.81 15.24
CA TRP A 635 6.69 -6.07 16.47
C TRP A 635 5.68 -7.20 16.25
N GLY A 636 5.41 -8.05 17.25
CA GLY A 636 4.36 -9.07 17.23
C GLY A 636 4.70 -10.37 16.49
N ASN A 637 5.98 -10.59 16.15
CA ASN A 637 6.46 -11.83 15.51
C ASN A 637 6.84 -12.91 16.55
N ARG A 638 6.77 -12.59 17.84
CA ARG A 638 7.21 -13.44 18.97
C ARG A 638 6.07 -13.83 19.89
N GLY A 639 4.87 -13.95 19.31
CA GLY A 639 3.62 -14.22 20.01
C GLY A 639 2.91 -12.95 20.49
N PRO A 640 1.82 -13.11 21.25
CA PRO A 640 1.06 -11.98 21.79
C PRO A 640 1.90 -11.15 22.76
N SER A 641 1.96 -9.84 22.54
CA SER A 641 2.74 -8.90 23.34
C SER A 641 2.01 -7.56 23.50
N GLN A 642 2.47 -6.75 24.45
CA GLN A 642 2.14 -5.34 24.52
C GLN A 642 3.22 -4.53 23.78
N MET A 643 2.84 -3.36 23.24
CA MET A 643 3.80 -2.49 22.55
C MET A 643 3.43 -1.02 22.60
N THR A 644 4.45 -0.17 22.56
CA THR A 644 4.29 1.27 22.33
C THR A 644 5.42 1.84 21.48
N VAL A 645 5.05 2.73 20.55
CA VAL A 645 5.99 3.57 19.77
C VAL A 645 6.33 4.86 20.53
N TRP A 646 5.37 5.42 21.26
CA TRP A 646 5.53 6.69 21.97
C TRP A 646 5.86 6.46 23.45
N VAL A 647 7.10 6.79 23.83
CA VAL A 647 7.64 6.62 25.18
C VAL A 647 7.86 7.96 25.85
N ARG A 648 7.89 8.01 27.18
CA ARG A 648 8.15 9.26 27.91
C ARG A 648 9.65 9.56 27.92
N ALA A 649 10.02 10.82 27.70
CA ALA A 649 11.42 11.27 27.65
C ALA A 649 11.57 12.73 28.07
#